data_AF-A0A2D8QXA5-F1
#
_entry.id   AF-A0A2D8QXA5-F1
#
_cell.length_a   1.000
_cell.length_b   1.000
_cell.length_c   1.000
_cell.angle_alpha   90.00
_cell.angle_beta   90.00
_cell.angle_gamma   90.00
#
_symmetry.space_group_name_H-M   'P 1'
#
loop_
_entity.id
_entity.type
_entity.pdbx_description
1 polymer ?
#
loop_
_entity_poly.entity_id
_entity_poly.type
_entity_poly.pdbx_seq_one_letter_code
_entity_poly.pdbx_strand_id
1 'polypeptide(L)'
;MVKRVVTSIITVIVLIGSLVACGGSDKYESGREQLLQEILAQPELEISRDLAECFIDYVVDNSPLDFEQWNTLGDDYPVSTEALEGLSEEEMEDLLSVIAIGAEDCGLFDEEYEDADGGEFNFELLTEHPFDCLNQELDVFVNVFGIYVISHSSIPTEYVEHSANVLAEFMDNDADGVMDDPEVHRFLVENNFVVPVWTKALREEVFPSLRGTFCEDNLGWAASMYYGNDDWAFGGIKQAGTWDTNLEEIWHVVSVGWYNTYPEYFGDRTGSRLADAMDAARGGHFLTVPNSYPEGAWYTYDDYTCDYSCQMHEYFYWILMANIDALDPAYTNKCADSEDEWYVCTKDELQQIDPLAYDLLNNQGFKLPTRIPSGSYRGPSGRETSPTVEEPAEEVAEQKCEASSVSDETGTKFQKGSKGVGDPYFPGLGNGGYDVDHYLIDVTWYPGSGYLSGWTTIEAKTTENLSSFNVDLNANMAVSEVTVNGEEACFIREGNEVTVVPETNLPVGSEFEARFGYDGVPGLVPAEYAPVGAGGWYHEPFDLGGGSYQIDNVMFVVGEPSSSMAWHPVNDHPRDRAQFRIEMTVDNGRFNASFVDWEFVTNGFLISKEETTNPQDFPVTTWIYETRYPQAPYLTVLAYGPFIESDEEDLGDVTLQHWVDAYSYNFEGSDAFTFLEDKGVDYGPMFEAFTDLFGPYPYDTYGYLGLFEPFAFALETQTLSIFMNFNTWVEEYIHVHELAHQWFGNYITVDNWSEIWLNEGFATYSEYLYEEAVTPGYDIYYNMRLLDNQVGPQLMEWAILPGDPGPENLFAPAVYYRGALTLHALRMTIGDDAFFTSVRKYVDDFGGKSVTTADFIQVVESVSGADLQDFFDSWLFGTPKPDLPCEGYSPCVQ
;
A
#
# COMPACT_ATOMS: atom_id res chain seq x y z
N MET A 1 43.42 31.77 -19.51
CA MET A 1 43.63 30.43 -20.10
C MET A 1 43.88 30.37 -21.60
N VAL A 2 43.18 31.12 -22.46
CA VAL A 2 43.16 31.03 -23.95
C VAL A 2 44.51 30.75 -24.65
N LYS A 3 45.62 31.32 -24.18
CA LYS A 3 46.95 31.11 -24.78
C LYS A 3 47.60 29.75 -24.45
N ARG A 4 47.19 29.10 -23.35
CA ARG A 4 47.62 27.74 -22.96
C ARG A 4 46.81 26.68 -23.68
N VAL A 5 45.49 26.84 -23.78
CA VAL A 5 44.58 25.93 -24.49
C VAL A 5 44.86 25.90 -26.01
N VAL A 6 45.11 27.06 -26.64
CA VAL A 6 45.60 27.12 -28.04
C VAL A 6 46.96 26.45 -28.21
N THR A 7 47.80 26.43 -27.17
CA THR A 7 49.07 25.69 -27.19
C THR A 7 48.84 24.19 -27.02
N SER A 8 47.86 23.76 -26.20
CA SER A 8 47.50 22.34 -25.99
C SER A 8 46.78 21.71 -27.19
N ILE A 9 45.93 22.44 -27.90
CA ILE A 9 45.27 21.97 -29.15
C ILE A 9 46.27 21.94 -30.32
N ILE A 10 47.19 22.91 -30.42
CA ILE A 10 48.35 22.81 -31.33
C ILE A 10 49.26 21.63 -30.90
N THR A 11 49.31 21.30 -29.62
CA THR A 11 50.07 20.15 -29.10
C THR A 11 49.38 18.83 -29.42
N VAL A 12 48.03 18.75 -29.45
CA VAL A 12 47.26 17.62 -30.00
C VAL A 12 47.55 17.44 -31.50
N ILE A 13 47.53 18.52 -32.28
CA ILE A 13 47.93 18.54 -33.71
C ILE A 13 49.39 18.08 -33.91
N VAL A 14 50.29 18.39 -32.96
CA VAL A 14 51.72 18.00 -32.99
C VAL A 14 51.97 16.59 -32.43
N LEU A 15 51.12 16.08 -31.54
CA LEU A 15 51.24 14.73 -30.96
C LEU A 15 50.71 13.64 -31.89
N ILE A 16 49.67 13.94 -32.68
CA ILE A 16 49.31 13.16 -33.89
C ILE A 16 50.55 12.97 -34.79
N GLY A 17 51.51 13.90 -34.75
CA GLY A 17 52.78 13.82 -35.48
C GLY A 17 53.96 13.14 -34.75
N SER A 18 53.90 12.86 -33.45
CA SER A 18 55.11 12.56 -32.64
C SER A 18 55.22 11.15 -32.02
N LEU A 19 54.16 10.33 -32.00
CA LEU A 19 54.19 8.96 -31.41
C LEU A 19 54.48 7.82 -32.39
N VAL A 20 54.71 8.11 -33.69
CA VAL A 20 55.06 7.11 -34.72
C VAL A 20 56.52 6.56 -34.57
N ALA A 21 57.29 7.03 -33.59
CA ALA A 21 58.75 6.80 -33.56
C ALA A 21 59.28 5.65 -32.68
N CYS A 22 58.46 4.88 -31.95
CA CYS A 22 58.97 3.72 -31.20
C CYS A 22 58.00 2.53 -31.25
N GLY A 23 58.21 1.65 -32.23
CA GLY A 23 57.31 0.55 -32.54
C GLY A 23 57.46 -0.72 -31.69
N GLY A 24 56.37 -1.49 -31.67
CA GLY A 24 56.38 -2.90 -31.32
C GLY A 24 55.02 -3.46 -30.89
N SER A 25 54.16 -3.79 -31.88
CA SER A 25 53.17 -4.90 -31.94
C SER A 25 52.32 -5.23 -30.70
N ASP A 26 50.99 -5.24 -30.72
CA ASP A 26 50.10 -5.91 -31.68
C ASP A 26 48.61 -5.57 -31.37
N LYS A 27 47.80 -5.45 -32.45
CA LYS A 27 46.33 -5.65 -32.59
C LYS A 27 45.32 -4.50 -32.34
N TYR A 28 44.90 -3.93 -33.49
CA TYR A 28 43.55 -3.55 -33.97
C TYR A 28 42.56 -2.83 -33.04
N GLU A 29 42.48 -1.51 -33.23
CA GLU A 29 41.29 -0.66 -33.03
C GLU A 29 41.19 0.33 -34.20
N SER A 30 39.96 0.69 -34.61
CA SER A 30 39.71 1.61 -35.74
C SER A 30 40.40 2.96 -35.54
N GLY A 31 40.74 3.68 -36.62
CA GLY A 31 41.48 4.95 -36.50
C GLY A 31 40.75 6.01 -35.66
N ARG A 32 39.41 5.93 -35.54
CA ARG A 32 38.59 6.77 -34.65
C ARG A 32 38.95 6.55 -33.18
N GLU A 33 39.07 5.29 -32.78
CA GLU A 33 39.41 4.90 -31.41
C GLU A 33 40.84 5.33 -31.07
N GLN A 34 41.77 5.25 -32.04
CA GLN A 34 43.13 5.73 -31.83
C GLN A 34 43.20 7.26 -31.63
N LEU A 35 42.43 8.03 -32.42
CA LEU A 35 42.33 9.48 -32.26
C LEU A 35 41.69 9.86 -30.91
N LEU A 36 40.67 9.13 -30.49
CA LEU A 36 40.04 9.28 -29.19
C LEU A 36 41.02 9.02 -28.04
N GLN A 37 41.73 7.89 -28.09
CA GLN A 37 42.76 7.55 -27.11
C GLN A 37 43.88 8.60 -27.07
N GLU A 38 44.25 9.22 -28.21
CA GLU A 38 45.26 10.28 -28.24
C GLU A 38 44.75 11.62 -27.67
N ILE A 39 43.50 12.01 -27.92
CA ILE A 39 42.89 13.20 -27.29
C ILE A 39 42.83 13.01 -25.77
N LEU A 40 42.40 11.83 -25.32
CA LEU A 40 42.31 11.49 -23.90
C LEU A 40 43.68 11.29 -23.23
N ALA A 41 44.72 10.94 -24.00
CA ALA A 41 46.09 10.83 -23.53
C ALA A 41 46.79 12.19 -23.32
N GLN A 42 46.11 13.32 -23.57
CA GLN A 42 46.59 14.68 -23.30
C GLN A 42 46.01 15.20 -21.97
N PRO A 43 46.68 14.95 -20.83
CA PRO A 43 46.16 15.30 -19.51
C PRO A 43 45.94 16.81 -19.29
N GLU A 44 46.46 17.65 -20.19
CA GLU A 44 46.35 19.11 -20.10
C GLU A 44 45.05 19.65 -20.70
N LEU A 45 44.23 18.80 -21.31
CA LEU A 45 42.93 19.17 -21.88
C LEU A 45 41.75 18.87 -20.94
N GLU A 46 41.89 17.92 -20.01
CA GLU A 46 40.83 17.51 -19.06
C GLU A 46 39.47 17.16 -19.73
N ILE A 47 39.49 16.71 -20.98
CA ILE A 47 38.28 16.36 -21.74
C ILE A 47 37.84 14.94 -21.39
N SER A 48 36.54 14.74 -21.12
CA SER A 48 35.98 13.40 -20.90
C SER A 48 35.91 12.59 -22.21
N ARG A 49 35.85 11.26 -22.10
CA ARG A 49 35.70 10.39 -23.27
C ARG A 49 34.46 10.73 -24.08
N ASP A 50 33.32 10.97 -23.44
CA ASP A 50 32.06 11.27 -24.13
C ASP A 50 32.11 12.63 -24.86
N LEU A 51 32.72 13.64 -24.24
CA LEU A 51 32.98 14.94 -24.88
C LEU A 51 33.94 14.80 -26.06
N ALA A 52 34.99 13.98 -25.93
CA ALA A 52 35.94 13.69 -27.00
C ALA A 52 35.30 12.88 -28.13
N GLU A 53 34.43 11.92 -27.83
CA GLU A 53 33.67 11.14 -28.82
C GLU A 53 32.65 12.01 -29.56
N CYS A 54 31.86 12.83 -28.84
CA CYS A 54 30.97 13.83 -29.43
C CYS A 54 31.72 14.75 -30.39
N PHE A 55 32.87 15.26 -29.94
CA PHE A 55 33.68 16.17 -30.74
C PHE A 55 34.26 15.51 -31.99
N ILE A 56 34.78 14.28 -31.87
CA ILE A 56 35.31 13.53 -33.02
C ILE A 56 34.20 13.29 -34.04
N ASP A 57 33.02 12.84 -33.61
CA ASP A 57 31.90 12.56 -34.50
C ASP A 57 31.40 13.83 -35.19
N TYR A 58 31.27 14.94 -34.45
CA TYR A 58 30.87 16.23 -35.01
C TYR A 58 31.84 16.71 -36.10
N VAL A 59 33.15 16.62 -35.86
CA VAL A 59 34.17 17.09 -36.79
C VAL A 59 34.25 16.20 -38.03
N VAL A 60 34.11 14.88 -37.89
CA VAL A 60 34.07 13.94 -39.02
C VAL A 60 32.86 14.21 -39.90
N ASP A 61 31.68 14.39 -39.32
CA ASP A 61 30.43 14.52 -40.06
C ASP A 61 30.25 15.87 -40.77
N ASN A 62 30.93 16.92 -40.28
CA ASN A 62 30.74 18.30 -40.76
C ASN A 62 31.96 18.89 -41.49
N SER A 63 33.07 18.14 -41.63
CA SER A 63 34.31 18.61 -42.26
C SER A 63 34.20 18.75 -43.80
N PRO A 64 34.92 19.71 -44.42
CA PRO A 64 34.97 19.87 -45.88
C PRO A 64 35.79 18.79 -46.62
N LEU A 65 36.45 17.86 -45.91
CA LEU A 65 37.20 16.75 -46.50
C LEU A 65 36.27 15.68 -47.07
N ASP A 66 36.64 15.07 -48.21
CA ASP A 66 35.78 14.05 -48.83
C ASP A 66 35.88 12.67 -48.16
N PHE A 67 34.92 11.80 -48.49
CA PHE A 67 34.84 10.47 -47.89
C PHE A 67 36.07 9.59 -48.16
N GLU A 68 36.82 9.81 -49.26
CA GLU A 68 38.04 9.05 -49.58
C GLU A 68 39.24 9.56 -48.75
N GLN A 69 39.22 10.83 -48.33
CA GLN A 69 40.20 11.44 -47.43
C GLN A 69 39.96 11.07 -45.95
N TRP A 70 38.71 10.87 -45.54
CA TRP A 70 38.37 10.40 -44.18
C TRP A 70 38.47 8.86 -44.02
N ASN A 71 38.23 8.06 -45.07
CA ASN A 71 38.24 6.58 -44.98
C ASN A 71 39.60 5.92 -44.72
N THR A 72 40.65 6.69 -44.48
CA THR A 72 41.89 6.19 -43.86
C THR A 72 41.75 5.88 -42.36
N LEU A 73 40.58 6.10 -41.74
CA LEU A 73 40.26 5.65 -40.37
C LEU A 73 39.75 4.19 -40.30
N GLY A 74 39.91 3.40 -41.36
CA GLY A 74 39.75 1.94 -41.33
C GLY A 74 41.11 1.26 -41.19
N ASP A 75 41.27 0.50 -40.10
CA ASP A 75 42.39 -0.40 -39.76
C ASP A 75 43.80 0.07 -40.19
N ASP A 76 44.48 0.74 -39.25
CA ASP A 76 45.90 1.12 -39.22
C ASP A 76 46.27 2.54 -39.77
N TYR A 77 46.32 3.51 -38.83
CA TYR A 77 46.90 4.88 -38.82
C TYR A 77 46.03 6.10 -39.27
N PRO A 78 46.01 7.21 -38.48
CA PRO A 78 45.15 8.39 -38.68
C PRO A 78 45.57 9.32 -39.85
N VAL A 79 44.70 10.27 -40.20
CA VAL A 79 44.78 11.25 -41.31
C VAL A 79 46.21 11.57 -41.77
N SER A 80 46.55 11.24 -43.02
CA SER A 80 47.91 11.48 -43.53
C SER A 80 48.18 12.98 -43.67
N THR A 81 49.41 13.40 -43.32
CA THR A 81 49.89 14.78 -43.48
C THR A 81 49.76 15.30 -44.92
N GLU A 82 49.77 14.42 -45.91
CA GLU A 82 49.58 14.73 -47.32
C GLU A 82 48.16 15.23 -47.64
N ALA A 83 47.14 14.81 -46.88
CA ALA A 83 45.75 15.26 -47.03
C ALA A 83 45.57 16.70 -46.55
N LEU A 84 46.22 17.07 -45.43
CA LEU A 84 46.20 18.43 -44.88
C LEU A 84 47.02 19.41 -45.72
N GLU A 85 48.14 18.96 -46.32
CA GLU A 85 48.96 19.78 -47.21
C GLU A 85 48.29 20.10 -48.57
N GLY A 86 47.24 19.36 -48.94
CA GLY A 86 46.51 19.50 -50.20
C GLY A 86 45.38 20.54 -50.21
N LEU A 87 44.97 21.03 -49.04
CA LEU A 87 43.84 21.96 -48.88
C LEU A 87 44.20 23.38 -49.36
N SER A 88 43.26 24.04 -50.03
CA SER A 88 43.36 25.47 -50.30
C SER A 88 43.23 26.30 -49.01
N GLU A 89 43.65 27.58 -49.04
CA GLU A 89 43.50 28.47 -47.87
C GLU A 89 42.04 28.58 -47.41
N GLU A 90 41.07 28.55 -48.33
CA GLU A 90 39.64 28.63 -48.03
C GLU A 90 39.13 27.34 -47.35
N GLU A 91 39.52 26.16 -47.84
CA GLU A 91 39.11 24.87 -47.24
C GLU A 91 39.76 24.62 -45.88
N MET A 92 40.97 25.17 -45.65
CA MET A 92 41.61 25.13 -44.34
C MET A 92 40.91 26.05 -43.33
N GLU A 93 40.45 27.22 -43.76
CA GLU A 93 39.65 28.12 -42.92
C GLU A 93 38.30 27.49 -42.55
N ASP A 94 37.64 26.80 -43.50
CA ASP A 94 36.40 26.08 -43.25
C ASP A 94 36.58 24.90 -42.27
N LEU A 95 37.64 24.09 -42.43
CA LEU A 95 37.94 22.99 -41.52
C LEU A 95 38.21 23.47 -40.09
N LEU A 96 38.94 24.58 -39.92
CA LEU A 96 39.18 25.20 -38.62
C LEU A 96 37.89 25.76 -38.01
N SER A 97 36.97 26.25 -38.84
CA SER A 97 35.66 26.72 -38.37
C SER A 97 34.79 25.56 -37.85
N VAL A 98 34.76 24.42 -38.54
CA VAL A 98 34.01 23.22 -38.11
C VAL A 98 34.54 22.68 -36.79
N ILE A 99 35.86 22.62 -36.64
CA ILE A 99 36.53 22.22 -35.39
C ILE A 99 36.18 23.17 -34.24
N ALA A 100 36.15 24.48 -34.49
CA ALA A 100 35.78 25.45 -33.46
C ALA A 100 34.33 25.28 -33.01
N ILE A 101 33.40 25.08 -33.96
CA ILE A 101 31.98 24.91 -33.65
C ILE A 101 31.73 23.58 -32.92
N GLY A 102 32.33 22.47 -33.37
CA GLY A 102 32.16 21.18 -32.70
C GLY A 102 32.68 21.17 -31.26
N ALA A 103 33.74 21.94 -30.99
CA ALA A 103 34.24 22.11 -29.63
C ALA A 103 33.35 23.04 -28.77
N GLU A 104 32.58 23.94 -29.37
CA GLU A 104 31.58 24.75 -28.66
C GLU A 104 30.29 23.92 -28.42
N ASP A 105 29.77 23.25 -29.44
CA ASP A 105 28.54 22.45 -29.38
C ASP A 105 28.66 21.22 -28.47
N CYS A 106 29.83 20.57 -28.42
CA CYS A 106 30.07 19.46 -27.51
C CYS A 106 30.52 19.92 -26.11
N GLY A 107 30.73 21.23 -25.86
CA GLY A 107 31.06 21.77 -24.54
C GLY A 107 32.54 21.70 -24.13
N LEU A 108 33.47 21.65 -25.08
CA LEU A 108 34.93 21.51 -24.83
C LEU A 108 35.63 22.80 -24.37
N PHE A 109 34.98 23.96 -24.46
CA PHE A 109 35.59 25.27 -24.17
C PHE A 109 34.95 26.04 -23.00
N ASP A 110 34.12 25.39 -22.19
CA ASP A 110 33.58 26.02 -20.99
C ASP A 110 34.62 26.04 -19.85
N GLU A 111 35.59 26.97 -19.96
CA GLU A 111 36.35 27.51 -18.84
C GLU A 111 36.12 29.03 -18.75
N GLU A 112 35.58 29.46 -17.59
CA GLU A 112 35.25 30.83 -17.12
C GLU A 112 33.81 31.33 -17.39
N TYR A 113 32.87 30.94 -16.51
CA TYR A 113 31.99 31.93 -15.87
C TYR A 113 32.60 32.33 -14.51
N GLU A 114 33.51 33.31 -14.54
CA GLU A 114 33.85 34.12 -13.36
C GLU A 114 32.74 35.17 -13.13
N ASP A 115 32.31 35.27 -11.87
CA ASP A 115 31.64 36.40 -11.21
C ASP A 115 30.41 37.03 -11.90
N ALA A 116 29.31 36.29 -11.89
CA ALA A 116 27.97 36.88 -11.71
C ALA A 116 27.24 36.07 -10.63
N ASP A 117 27.54 36.36 -9.35
CA ASP A 117 26.87 35.80 -8.16
C ASP A 117 26.42 34.33 -8.32
N GLY A 118 27.38 33.43 -8.57
CA GLY A 118 27.14 31.99 -8.50
C GLY A 118 26.95 31.61 -7.04
N GLY A 119 25.73 31.74 -6.54
CA GLY A 119 25.36 31.17 -5.26
C GLY A 119 25.64 29.67 -5.30
N GLU A 120 26.28 29.14 -4.26
CA GLU A 120 26.10 27.73 -3.92
C GLU A 120 24.60 27.40 -4.06
N PHE A 121 24.27 26.31 -4.76
CA PHE A 121 22.93 25.75 -4.64
C PHE A 121 22.79 25.26 -3.21
N ASN A 122 22.33 26.15 -2.35
CA ASN A 122 22.11 25.88 -0.95
C ASN A 122 20.63 25.65 -0.79
N PHE A 123 20.27 24.42 -0.40
CA PHE A 123 18.93 24.14 0.06
C PHE A 123 18.55 25.12 1.18
N GLU A 124 17.30 25.56 1.19
CA GLU A 124 16.83 26.47 2.22
C GLU A 124 16.75 25.75 3.57
N LEU A 125 17.35 26.36 4.60
CA LEU A 125 17.18 25.97 5.99
C LEU A 125 15.86 26.52 6.52
N LEU A 126 14.93 25.61 6.73
CA LEU A 126 13.61 25.89 7.28
C LEU A 126 13.65 25.72 8.79
N THR A 127 12.91 26.59 9.50
CA THR A 127 12.77 26.53 10.96
C THR A 127 11.52 25.79 11.42
N GLU A 128 10.64 25.43 10.48
CA GLU A 128 9.39 24.72 10.72
C GLU A 128 9.18 23.69 9.61
N HIS A 129 8.75 22.49 10.00
CA HIS A 129 8.26 21.42 9.13
C HIS A 129 6.76 21.58 8.89
N PRO A 130 6.21 21.17 7.72
CA PRO A 130 4.77 21.14 7.48
C PRO A 130 3.95 20.32 8.50
N PHE A 131 4.60 19.37 9.17
CA PHE A 131 3.98 18.58 10.23
C PHE A 131 4.30 19.17 11.60
N ASP A 132 3.27 19.73 12.24
CA ASP A 132 3.37 20.39 13.55
C ASP A 132 3.99 19.49 14.64
N CYS A 133 3.83 18.17 14.52
CA CYS A 133 4.40 17.20 15.45
C CYS A 133 5.93 17.13 15.43
N LEU A 134 6.59 17.41 14.30
CA LEU A 134 8.06 17.48 14.24
C LEU A 134 8.60 18.76 14.88
N ASN A 135 7.82 19.85 14.86
CA ASN A 135 8.22 21.16 15.38
C ASN A 135 8.28 21.24 16.92
N GLN A 136 7.96 20.15 17.63
CA GLN A 136 8.00 20.12 19.11
C GLN A 136 9.42 20.09 19.65
N GLU A 137 10.28 19.26 19.05
CA GLU A 137 11.66 19.02 19.49
C GLU A 137 12.70 19.30 18.38
N LEU A 138 12.26 19.56 17.15
CA LEU A 138 13.11 19.87 15.99
C LEU A 138 12.81 21.27 15.46
N ASP A 139 13.86 21.98 15.03
CA ASP A 139 13.78 23.38 14.58
C ASP A 139 14.73 23.69 13.40
N VAL A 140 15.31 22.64 12.78
CA VAL A 140 16.17 22.75 11.60
C VAL A 140 15.74 21.70 10.59
N PHE A 141 15.27 22.13 9.43
CA PHE A 141 14.79 21.26 8.38
C PHE A 141 15.36 21.68 7.03
N VAL A 142 15.64 20.72 6.15
CA VAL A 142 16.06 20.97 4.77
C VAL A 142 15.22 20.11 3.85
N ASN A 143 14.44 20.73 2.96
CA ASN A 143 13.62 20.02 1.98
C ASN A 143 14.48 19.69 0.75
N VAL A 144 14.74 18.40 0.53
CA VAL A 144 15.45 17.87 -0.64
C VAL A 144 14.43 17.16 -1.52
N PHE A 145 13.93 17.86 -2.53
CA PHE A 145 12.96 17.34 -3.51
C PHE A 145 11.67 16.77 -2.88
N GLY A 146 11.26 17.19 -1.69
CA GLY A 146 10.09 16.69 -0.97
C GLY A 146 10.43 15.72 0.18
N ILE A 147 11.67 15.24 0.24
CA ILE A 147 12.20 14.42 1.33
C ILE A 147 12.92 15.35 2.31
N TYR A 148 12.56 15.31 3.59
CA TYR A 148 13.11 16.26 4.56
C TYR A 148 14.29 15.68 5.32
N VAL A 149 15.41 16.40 5.32
CA VAL A 149 16.44 16.23 6.35
C VAL A 149 15.97 16.96 7.60
N ILE A 150 15.85 16.24 8.72
CA ILE A 150 15.28 16.76 9.96
C ILE A 150 16.33 16.82 11.08
N SER A 151 16.40 17.93 11.80
CA SER A 151 17.43 18.18 12.81
C SER A 151 17.01 19.24 13.84
N HIS A 152 17.92 19.53 14.77
CA HIS A 152 17.74 20.56 15.79
C HIS A 152 18.98 21.47 15.81
N SER A 153 18.79 22.73 16.21
CA SER A 153 19.79 23.81 16.24
C SER A 153 20.99 23.57 17.17
N SER A 154 20.98 22.46 17.92
CA SER A 154 22.13 21.96 18.66
C SER A 154 23.17 21.26 17.77
N ILE A 155 22.79 20.85 16.57
CA ILE A 155 23.67 20.29 15.55
C ILE A 155 24.20 21.43 14.66
N PRO A 156 25.51 21.50 14.37
CA PRO A 156 26.02 22.52 13.46
C PRO A 156 25.43 22.33 12.07
N THR A 157 24.98 23.43 11.48
CA THR A 157 24.24 23.46 10.22
C THR A 157 25.00 22.80 9.06
N GLU A 158 26.34 22.91 9.03
CA GLU A 158 27.15 22.29 7.98
C GLU A 158 26.94 20.77 7.86
N TYR A 159 26.60 20.07 8.95
CA TYR A 159 26.33 18.63 8.95
C TYR A 159 24.98 18.30 8.31
N VAL A 160 23.97 19.11 8.60
CA VAL A 160 22.62 18.97 8.03
C VAL A 160 22.66 19.28 6.53
N GLU A 161 23.39 20.32 6.15
CA GLU A 161 23.63 20.68 4.74
C GLU A 161 24.39 19.58 4.01
N HIS A 162 25.44 19.01 4.62
CA HIS A 162 26.18 17.89 4.02
C HIS A 162 25.28 16.68 3.77
N SER A 163 24.46 16.26 4.75
CA SER A 163 23.48 15.18 4.57
C SER A 163 22.45 15.49 3.48
N ALA A 164 21.94 16.73 3.42
CA ALA A 164 20.99 17.15 2.38
C ALA A 164 21.59 17.07 0.98
N ASN A 165 22.87 17.46 0.83
CA ASN A 165 23.57 17.35 -0.45
C ASN A 165 23.82 15.89 -0.84
N VAL A 166 24.19 15.02 0.10
CA VAL A 166 24.37 13.58 -0.20
C VAL A 166 23.04 12.94 -0.62
N LEU A 167 21.94 13.27 0.06
CA LEU A 167 20.60 12.83 -0.35
C LEU A 167 20.27 13.30 -1.77
N ALA A 168 20.55 14.57 -2.09
CA ALA A 168 20.32 15.10 -3.41
C ALA A 168 21.14 14.37 -4.50
N GLU A 169 22.42 14.08 -4.24
CA GLU A 169 23.30 13.33 -5.16
C GLU A 169 22.91 11.85 -5.33
N PHE A 170 22.13 11.28 -4.40
CA PHE A 170 21.54 9.95 -4.57
C PHE A 170 20.26 9.99 -5.40
N MET A 171 19.44 11.04 -5.27
CA MET A 171 18.16 11.17 -5.97
C MET A 171 18.32 11.72 -7.41
N ASP A 172 19.32 12.56 -7.62
CA ASP A 172 19.71 13.17 -8.90
C ASP A 172 21.25 13.11 -9.01
N ASN A 173 21.75 11.95 -9.45
CA ASN A 173 23.17 11.62 -9.48
C ASN A 173 23.90 12.29 -10.65
N ASP A 174 23.19 12.64 -11.73
CA ASP A 174 23.75 13.40 -12.85
C ASP A 174 23.66 14.92 -12.67
N ALA A 175 22.90 15.38 -11.66
CA ALA A 175 22.69 16.76 -11.25
C ALA A 175 22.02 17.61 -12.34
N ASP A 176 21.21 17.00 -13.19
CA ASP A 176 20.47 17.68 -14.26
C ASP A 176 19.20 18.40 -13.75
N GLY A 177 18.83 18.17 -12.49
CA GLY A 177 17.66 18.74 -11.82
C GLY A 177 16.39 17.89 -11.96
N VAL A 178 16.50 16.68 -12.51
CA VAL A 178 15.43 15.68 -12.63
C VAL A 178 15.81 14.47 -11.80
N MET A 179 14.82 13.88 -11.11
CA MET A 179 15.07 12.68 -10.32
C MET A 179 15.41 11.51 -11.24
N ASP A 180 16.50 10.81 -10.95
CA ASP A 180 16.99 9.69 -11.76
C ASP A 180 15.93 8.59 -11.87
N ASP A 181 15.27 8.29 -10.76
CA ASP A 181 14.13 7.39 -10.69
C ASP A 181 12.92 8.11 -10.06
N PRO A 182 11.99 8.64 -10.89
CA PRO A 182 10.82 9.37 -10.40
C PRO A 182 9.86 8.53 -9.56
N GLU A 183 9.80 7.21 -9.77
CA GLU A 183 8.87 6.34 -9.03
C GLU A 183 9.39 6.04 -7.62
N VAL A 184 10.69 5.77 -7.49
CA VAL A 184 11.36 5.66 -6.18
C VAL A 184 11.24 6.98 -5.41
N HIS A 185 11.45 8.11 -6.08
CA HIS A 185 11.27 9.44 -5.50
C HIS A 185 9.83 9.66 -5.02
N ARG A 186 8.84 9.36 -5.87
CA ARG A 186 7.41 9.49 -5.55
C ARG A 186 7.05 8.65 -4.33
N PHE A 187 7.49 7.39 -4.25
CA PHE A 187 7.25 6.53 -3.10
C PHE A 187 7.77 7.17 -1.79
N LEU A 188 9.01 7.67 -1.79
CA LEU A 188 9.61 8.27 -0.60
C LEU A 188 8.87 9.54 -0.16
N VAL A 189 8.43 10.37 -1.10
CA VAL A 189 7.67 11.59 -0.80
C VAL A 189 6.26 11.28 -0.31
N GLU A 190 5.51 10.40 -0.99
CA GLU A 190 4.13 10.04 -0.63
C GLU A 190 4.04 9.36 0.74
N ASN A 191 5.09 8.62 1.14
CA ASN A 191 5.19 7.97 2.45
C ASN A 191 5.95 8.82 3.48
N ASN A 192 6.14 10.12 3.21
CA ASN A 192 6.78 11.11 4.08
C ASN A 192 8.11 10.64 4.69
N PHE A 193 8.99 10.06 3.86
CA PHE A 193 10.30 9.66 4.34
C PHE A 193 11.14 10.87 4.75
N VAL A 194 11.88 10.73 5.84
CA VAL A 194 12.79 11.73 6.38
C VAL A 194 14.18 11.16 6.59
N VAL A 195 15.18 12.04 6.55
CA VAL A 195 16.59 11.74 6.89
C VAL A 195 16.95 12.44 8.19
N PRO A 196 16.97 11.73 9.32
CA PRO A 196 17.30 12.34 10.60
C PRO A 196 18.79 12.59 10.79
N VAL A 197 19.14 13.80 11.24
CA VAL A 197 20.50 14.17 11.65
C VAL A 197 20.46 14.70 13.07
N TRP A 198 20.92 13.91 14.03
CA TRP A 198 20.80 14.27 15.46
C TRP A 198 21.95 13.72 16.31
N THR A 199 21.86 13.88 17.63
CA THR A 199 22.69 13.08 18.56
C THR A 199 21.86 11.94 19.12
N LYS A 200 22.51 10.91 19.67
CA LYS A 200 21.79 9.84 20.39
C LYS A 200 20.89 10.38 21.51
N ALA A 201 21.33 11.44 22.21
CA ALA A 201 20.53 12.06 23.27
C ALA A 201 19.27 12.76 22.71
N LEU A 202 19.43 13.52 21.62
CA LEU A 202 18.31 14.20 20.98
C LEU A 202 17.29 13.20 20.40
N ARG A 203 17.75 12.10 19.79
CA ARG A 203 16.86 11.03 19.34
C ARG A 203 15.94 10.49 20.46
N GLU A 204 16.50 10.27 21.65
CA GLU A 204 15.75 9.81 22.82
C GLU A 204 14.76 10.85 23.36
N GLU A 205 14.93 12.12 23.01
CA GLU A 205 14.00 13.21 23.33
C GLU A 205 12.89 13.32 22.27
N VAL A 206 13.24 13.16 20.99
CA VAL A 206 12.32 13.24 19.86
C VAL A 206 11.32 12.08 19.85
N PHE A 207 11.76 10.81 19.96
CA PHE A 207 10.83 9.67 19.82
C PHE A 207 9.64 9.70 20.79
N PRO A 208 9.81 9.98 22.10
CA PRO A 208 8.67 10.13 22.99
C PRO A 208 7.74 11.29 22.63
N SER A 209 8.24 12.36 22.02
CA SER A 209 7.44 13.54 21.62
C SER A 209 6.52 13.27 20.44
N LEU A 210 6.88 12.31 19.57
CA LEU A 210 6.06 11.93 18.43
C LEU A 210 4.86 11.05 18.82
N ARG A 211 4.89 10.40 19.99
CA ARG A 211 3.84 9.47 20.41
C ARG A 211 2.48 10.14 20.57
N GLY A 212 1.44 9.52 20.01
CA GLY A 212 0.07 10.02 19.97
C GLY A 212 -0.10 11.23 19.05
N THR A 213 0.81 11.43 18.09
CA THR A 213 0.75 12.51 17.09
C THR A 213 0.70 11.94 15.68
N PHE A 214 0.27 12.74 14.70
CA PHE A 214 0.26 12.36 13.28
C PHE A 214 1.60 11.76 12.80
N CYS A 215 2.72 12.26 13.32
CA CYS A 215 4.05 11.85 12.93
C CYS A 215 4.45 10.44 13.43
N GLU A 216 3.76 9.86 14.42
CA GLU A 216 4.05 8.50 14.88
C GLU A 216 3.77 7.48 13.78
N ASP A 217 2.65 7.65 13.08
CA ASP A 217 2.14 6.65 12.13
C ASP A 217 2.36 7.04 10.66
N ASN A 218 2.76 8.29 10.38
CA ASN A 218 2.80 8.84 9.01
C ASN A 218 4.18 9.34 8.58
N LEU A 219 5.25 9.06 9.33
CA LEU A 219 6.62 9.38 8.93
C LEU A 219 7.42 8.11 8.65
N GLY A 220 8.04 8.03 7.48
CA GLY A 220 9.00 6.99 7.16
C GLY A 220 10.43 7.40 7.54
N TRP A 221 11.20 6.49 8.13
CA TRP A 221 12.67 6.59 8.15
C TRP A 221 13.25 5.18 8.34
N ALA A 222 14.42 4.93 7.77
CA ALA A 222 15.09 3.63 7.88
C ALA A 222 16.39 3.70 8.69
N ALA A 223 17.03 4.86 8.71
CA ALA A 223 18.38 5.07 9.22
C ALA A 223 18.52 6.49 9.77
N SER A 224 19.64 6.81 10.43
CA SER A 224 19.86 8.15 11.00
C SER A 224 21.34 8.48 11.16
N MET A 225 21.69 9.73 10.85
CA MET A 225 23.01 10.26 11.13
C MET A 225 23.13 10.75 12.58
N TYR A 226 24.22 10.34 13.24
CA TYR A 226 24.60 10.72 14.59
C TYR A 226 25.85 11.61 14.59
N TYR A 227 25.63 12.92 14.68
CA TYR A 227 26.67 13.99 14.64
C TYR A 227 27.94 13.70 15.47
N GLY A 228 27.80 13.09 16.65
CA GLY A 228 28.92 12.82 17.56
C GLY A 228 29.47 11.40 17.53
N ASN A 229 28.95 10.53 16.69
CA ASN A 229 29.25 9.10 16.69
C ASN A 229 29.69 8.57 15.32
N ASP A 230 29.23 9.21 14.26
CA ASP A 230 29.46 8.76 12.89
C ASP A 230 30.64 9.48 12.25
N ASP A 231 31.17 8.91 11.19
CA ASP A 231 32.27 9.49 10.42
C ASP A 231 31.72 10.37 9.29
N TRP A 232 32.39 11.50 9.04
CA TRP A 232 31.95 12.53 8.10
C TRP A 232 33.09 12.90 7.15
N ALA A 233 32.81 12.94 5.84
CA ALA A 233 33.78 13.33 4.82
C ALA A 233 33.30 14.56 4.03
N PHE A 234 33.43 15.74 4.64
CA PHE A 234 33.10 16.99 3.94
C PHE A 234 33.91 17.17 2.66
N GLY A 235 33.22 17.36 1.52
CA GLY A 235 33.82 17.39 0.19
C GLY A 235 34.05 16.00 -0.45
N GLY A 236 33.53 14.95 0.19
CA GLY A 236 33.52 13.58 -0.30
C GLY A 236 34.74 12.77 0.13
N ILE A 237 34.56 11.44 0.14
CA ILE A 237 35.59 10.49 0.58
C ILE A 237 36.90 10.60 -0.23
N LYS A 238 36.82 10.96 -1.53
CA LYS A 238 37.99 11.15 -2.39
C LYS A 238 38.89 12.29 -1.92
N GLN A 239 38.29 13.35 -1.38
CA GLN A 239 39.02 14.50 -0.87
C GLN A 239 39.46 14.29 0.58
N ALA A 240 38.57 13.74 1.42
CA ALA A 240 38.82 13.57 2.84
C ALA A 240 39.82 12.44 3.15
N GLY A 241 39.81 11.36 2.34
CA GLY A 241 40.58 10.15 2.60
C GLY A 241 40.06 9.32 3.77
N THR A 242 38.80 9.54 4.17
CA THR A 242 38.10 8.86 5.27
C THR A 242 36.69 8.48 4.82
N TRP A 243 36.06 7.54 5.53
CA TRP A 243 34.69 7.13 5.25
C TRP A 243 33.69 8.26 5.56
N ASP A 244 32.56 8.22 4.86
CA ASP A 244 31.40 9.05 5.13
C ASP A 244 30.20 8.16 5.42
N THR A 245 29.75 8.14 6.67
CA THR A 245 28.61 7.33 7.09
C THR A 245 27.31 7.76 6.40
N ASN A 246 27.22 8.99 5.86
CA ASN A 246 26.06 9.42 5.07
C ASN A 246 25.80 8.51 3.85
N LEU A 247 26.85 7.92 3.27
CA LEU A 247 26.70 7.01 2.12
C LEU A 247 25.92 5.73 2.46
N GLU A 248 25.94 5.33 3.73
CA GLU A 248 25.27 4.14 4.26
C GLU A 248 23.87 4.50 4.76
N GLU A 249 23.79 5.42 5.73
CA GLU A 249 22.53 5.78 6.40
C GLU A 249 21.51 6.42 5.44
N ILE A 250 21.95 7.31 4.55
CA ILE A 250 21.02 7.93 3.59
C ILE A 250 20.63 6.92 2.52
N TRP A 251 21.54 6.03 2.12
CA TRP A 251 21.19 4.97 1.19
C TRP A 251 20.15 4.02 1.78
N HIS A 252 20.24 3.65 3.07
CA HIS A 252 19.21 2.85 3.72
C HIS A 252 17.82 3.50 3.70
N VAL A 253 17.74 4.85 3.73
CA VAL A 253 16.47 5.57 3.55
C VAL A 253 16.01 5.48 2.10
N VAL A 254 16.88 5.81 1.15
CA VAL A 254 16.56 5.81 -0.30
C VAL A 254 16.19 4.41 -0.80
N SER A 255 16.87 3.37 -0.31
CA SER A 255 16.71 2.00 -0.73
C SER A 255 15.35 1.41 -0.34
N VAL A 256 14.66 1.94 0.67
CA VAL A 256 13.26 1.57 0.97
C VAL A 256 12.36 1.84 -0.23
N GLY A 257 12.57 2.95 -0.95
CA GLY A 257 11.85 3.23 -2.18
C GLY A 257 12.12 2.18 -3.25
N TRP A 258 13.34 1.69 -3.38
CA TRP A 258 13.70 0.63 -4.34
C TRP A 258 13.04 -0.72 -4.01
N TYR A 259 13.02 -1.14 -2.74
CA TYR A 259 12.42 -2.41 -2.32
C TYR A 259 10.91 -2.47 -2.63
N ASN A 260 10.23 -1.34 -2.45
CA ASN A 260 8.78 -1.23 -2.61
C ASN A 260 8.34 -0.92 -4.05
N THR A 261 9.12 -0.12 -4.77
CA THR A 261 8.79 0.27 -6.16
C THR A 261 9.08 -0.87 -7.15
N TYR A 262 10.16 -1.64 -6.92
CA TYR A 262 10.60 -2.69 -7.84
C TYR A 262 10.80 -4.04 -7.13
N PRO A 263 9.74 -4.64 -6.56
CA PRO A 263 9.85 -5.81 -5.68
C PRO A 263 10.41 -7.06 -6.37
N GLU A 264 10.24 -7.24 -7.68
CA GLU A 264 10.85 -8.34 -8.44
C GLU A 264 12.39 -8.24 -8.47
N TYR A 265 12.92 -7.01 -8.51
CA TYR A 265 14.34 -6.76 -8.67
C TYR A 265 15.01 -6.58 -7.31
N PHE A 266 14.48 -5.68 -6.50
CA PHE A 266 15.10 -5.23 -5.26
C PHE A 266 14.33 -5.62 -4.00
N GLY A 267 13.14 -6.23 -4.09
CA GLY A 267 12.32 -6.54 -2.92
C GLY A 267 13.09 -7.29 -1.83
N ASP A 268 12.86 -6.94 -0.57
CA ASP A 268 13.58 -7.41 0.62
C ASP A 268 13.09 -8.78 1.17
N ARG A 269 12.59 -9.61 0.25
CA ARG A 269 12.03 -10.93 0.54
C ARG A 269 12.51 -11.96 -0.49
N THR A 270 12.34 -13.23 -0.15
CA THR A 270 12.70 -14.32 -1.05
C THR A 270 11.96 -14.21 -2.38
N GLY A 271 12.68 -14.42 -3.48
CA GLY A 271 12.12 -14.38 -4.84
C GLY A 271 12.48 -13.14 -5.65
N SER A 272 13.09 -12.11 -5.04
CA SER A 272 13.68 -11.00 -5.78
C SER A 272 15.07 -11.34 -6.33
N ARG A 273 15.53 -10.60 -7.34
CA ARG A 273 16.90 -10.76 -7.85
C ARG A 273 17.96 -10.36 -6.83
N LEU A 274 17.66 -9.40 -5.96
CA LEU A 274 18.50 -9.04 -4.82
C LEU A 274 18.64 -10.20 -3.84
N ALA A 275 17.53 -10.90 -3.51
CA ALA A 275 17.56 -12.08 -2.65
C ALA A 275 18.39 -13.21 -3.25
N ASP A 276 18.22 -13.47 -4.56
CA ASP A 276 18.99 -14.49 -5.27
C ASP A 276 20.49 -14.18 -5.31
N ALA A 277 20.86 -12.91 -5.51
CA ALA A 277 22.24 -12.46 -5.47
C ALA A 277 22.83 -12.61 -4.05
N MET A 278 22.10 -12.18 -3.02
CA MET A 278 22.53 -12.31 -1.62
C MET A 278 22.71 -13.77 -1.21
N ASP A 279 21.76 -14.66 -1.54
CA ASP A 279 21.86 -16.08 -1.21
C ASP A 279 23.05 -16.74 -1.91
N ALA A 280 23.37 -16.32 -3.14
CA ALA A 280 24.59 -16.75 -3.82
C ALA A 280 25.84 -16.25 -3.07
N ALA A 281 25.85 -14.98 -2.65
CA ALA A 281 26.96 -14.36 -1.93
C ALA A 281 27.28 -15.00 -0.58
N ARG A 282 26.24 -15.49 0.10
CA ARG A 282 26.33 -16.19 1.39
C ARG A 282 26.55 -17.69 1.23
N GLY A 283 26.50 -18.22 0.01
CA GLY A 283 26.64 -19.65 -0.29
C GLY A 283 25.42 -20.50 0.13
N GLY A 284 24.27 -19.87 0.34
CA GLY A 284 23.02 -20.52 0.75
C GLY A 284 21.97 -19.54 1.27
N HIS A 285 20.76 -20.06 1.48
CA HIS A 285 19.63 -19.32 2.02
C HIS A 285 19.60 -19.41 3.55
N PHE A 286 19.68 -18.27 4.25
CA PHE A 286 19.71 -18.19 5.71
C PHE A 286 18.72 -17.12 6.22
N LEU A 287 17.61 -17.56 6.81
CA LEU A 287 16.56 -16.68 7.36
C LEU A 287 17.05 -15.80 8.53
N THR A 288 18.06 -16.27 9.24
CA THR A 288 18.70 -15.55 10.35
C THR A 288 20.21 -15.74 10.23
N VAL A 289 21.00 -14.85 10.81
CA VAL A 289 22.46 -14.98 10.84
C VAL A 289 22.88 -16.37 11.38
N PRO A 290 23.55 -17.22 10.56
CA PRO A 290 23.98 -18.54 10.98
C PRO A 290 25.22 -18.44 11.89
N ASN A 291 25.46 -19.47 12.71
CA ASN A 291 26.67 -19.55 13.55
C ASN A 291 27.99 -19.53 12.73
N SER A 292 27.91 -19.86 11.44
CA SER A 292 29.01 -19.79 10.49
C SER A 292 28.47 -19.89 9.06
N TYR A 293 28.97 -19.03 8.17
CA TYR A 293 28.70 -19.14 6.73
C TYR A 293 29.57 -20.23 6.05
N PRO A 294 29.12 -20.80 4.92
CA PRO A 294 29.90 -21.71 4.08
C PRO A 294 31.29 -21.14 3.68
N GLU A 295 32.27 -22.03 3.53
CA GLU A 295 33.60 -21.66 3.02
C GLU A 295 33.47 -21.13 1.58
N GLY A 296 33.85 -19.87 1.36
CA GLY A 296 33.74 -19.20 0.07
C GLY A 296 32.62 -18.16 -0.02
N ALA A 297 31.83 -17.95 1.03
CA ALA A 297 30.95 -16.78 1.12
C ALA A 297 31.78 -15.48 1.07
N TRP A 298 31.31 -14.50 0.29
CA TRP A 298 31.92 -13.16 0.21
C TRP A 298 31.08 -12.06 0.84
N TYR A 299 29.85 -12.42 1.22
CA TYR A 299 29.03 -11.65 2.13
C TYR A 299 28.75 -12.49 3.37
N THR A 300 29.03 -11.93 4.53
CA THR A 300 28.59 -12.45 5.82
C THR A 300 27.97 -11.30 6.62
N TYR A 301 27.33 -11.60 7.74
CA TYR A 301 26.78 -10.59 8.63
C TYR A 301 26.88 -11.11 10.05
N ASP A 302 27.17 -10.25 11.03
CA ASP A 302 27.47 -10.66 12.41
C ASP A 302 26.46 -10.15 13.46
N ASP A 303 25.47 -9.35 13.06
CA ASP A 303 24.36 -8.97 13.93
C ASP A 303 23.28 -10.06 13.97
N TYR A 304 23.33 -10.87 15.02
CA TYR A 304 22.36 -11.94 15.29
C TYR A 304 20.92 -11.47 15.54
N THR A 305 20.67 -10.17 15.65
CA THR A 305 19.31 -9.61 15.76
C THR A 305 18.65 -9.38 14.41
N CYS A 306 19.44 -9.44 13.33
CA CYS A 306 19.02 -9.21 11.95
C CYS A 306 18.40 -10.47 11.34
N ASP A 307 17.20 -10.31 10.76
CA ASP A 307 16.50 -11.35 10.00
C ASP A 307 16.90 -11.33 8.52
N TYR A 308 16.18 -12.05 7.66
CA TYR A 308 16.50 -12.16 6.23
C TYR A 308 16.42 -10.80 5.52
N SER A 309 15.38 -10.02 5.80
CA SER A 309 15.13 -8.72 5.18
C SER A 309 16.20 -7.72 5.59
N CYS A 310 16.50 -7.64 6.88
CA CYS A 310 17.56 -6.78 7.38
C CYS A 310 18.92 -7.11 6.75
N GLN A 311 19.26 -8.40 6.58
CA GLN A 311 20.50 -8.82 5.89
C GLN A 311 20.50 -8.43 4.40
N MET A 312 19.33 -8.36 3.76
CA MET A 312 19.19 -7.90 2.38
C MET A 312 19.41 -6.40 2.25
N HIS A 313 18.93 -5.62 3.21
CA HIS A 313 19.10 -4.17 3.21
C HIS A 313 20.59 -3.81 3.23
N GLU A 314 21.35 -4.50 4.08
CA GLU A 314 22.81 -4.41 4.21
C GLU A 314 23.54 -4.89 2.97
N TYR A 315 23.11 -6.03 2.41
CA TYR A 315 23.67 -6.52 1.16
C TYR A 315 23.48 -5.50 0.02
N PHE A 316 22.32 -4.85 -0.08
CA PHE A 316 22.07 -3.85 -1.12
C PHE A 316 23.00 -2.63 -0.99
N TYR A 317 23.22 -2.19 0.24
CA TYR A 317 24.21 -1.17 0.55
C TYR A 317 25.61 -1.60 0.06
N TRP A 318 26.08 -2.79 0.43
CA TRP A 318 27.40 -3.28 0.06
C TRP A 318 27.61 -3.35 -1.45
N ILE A 319 26.64 -3.90 -2.19
CA ILE A 319 26.75 -4.02 -3.65
C ILE A 319 26.71 -2.66 -4.33
N LEU A 320 25.91 -1.70 -3.84
CA LEU A 320 25.92 -0.35 -4.40
C LEU A 320 27.26 0.34 -4.14
N MET A 321 27.77 0.31 -2.91
CA MET A 321 29.02 0.99 -2.56
C MET A 321 30.20 0.45 -3.36
N ALA A 322 30.26 -0.87 -3.59
CA ALA A 322 31.22 -1.47 -4.50
C ALA A 322 30.99 -1.00 -5.95
N ASN A 323 29.73 -0.96 -6.40
CA ASN A 323 29.38 -0.59 -7.78
C ASN A 323 29.70 0.87 -8.16
N ILE A 324 29.73 1.78 -7.19
CA ILE A 324 30.12 3.19 -7.41
C ILE A 324 31.59 3.46 -7.04
N ASP A 325 32.37 2.42 -6.73
CA ASP A 325 33.76 2.49 -6.27
C ASP A 325 33.97 3.25 -4.95
N ALA A 326 32.93 3.39 -4.11
CA ALA A 326 33.04 4.07 -2.82
C ALA A 326 33.95 3.31 -1.84
N LEU A 327 34.09 2.00 -2.01
CA LEU A 327 34.91 1.12 -1.18
C LEU A 327 36.37 1.01 -1.66
N ASP A 328 36.75 1.68 -2.74
CA ASP A 328 38.11 1.58 -3.31
C ASP A 328 39.16 2.00 -2.26
N PRO A 329 40.16 1.14 -1.96
CA PRO A 329 41.27 1.44 -1.06
C PRO A 329 42.09 2.69 -1.45
N ALA A 330 41.94 3.20 -2.66
CA ALA A 330 42.50 4.48 -3.08
C ALA A 330 41.88 5.69 -2.34
N TYR A 331 40.65 5.58 -1.83
CA TYR A 331 39.90 6.67 -1.20
C TYR A 331 39.59 6.44 0.28
N THR A 332 39.41 5.19 0.70
CA THR A 332 38.99 4.85 2.07
C THR A 332 39.59 3.54 2.55
N ASN A 333 39.63 3.31 3.87
CA ASN A 333 39.97 2.00 4.44
C ASN A 333 38.74 1.12 4.73
N LYS A 334 37.51 1.60 4.48
CA LYS A 334 36.25 0.92 4.83
C LYS A 334 36.20 -0.54 4.36
N CYS A 335 36.61 -0.83 3.12
CA CYS A 335 36.62 -2.22 2.62
C CYS A 335 37.57 -3.13 3.40
N ALA A 336 38.74 -2.63 3.81
CA ALA A 336 39.70 -3.40 4.62
C ALA A 336 39.23 -3.54 6.08
N ASP A 337 38.58 -2.50 6.62
CA ASP A 337 38.06 -2.49 7.99
C ASP A 337 36.83 -3.42 8.14
N SER A 338 36.13 -3.71 7.04
CA SER A 338 34.95 -4.59 6.97
C SER A 338 35.21 -5.93 6.27
N GLU A 339 36.48 -6.35 6.09
CA GLU A 339 36.85 -7.53 5.30
C GLU A 339 36.25 -8.86 5.80
N ASP A 340 35.89 -8.93 7.09
CA ASP A 340 35.24 -10.09 7.70
C ASP A 340 33.77 -10.23 7.23
N GLU A 341 33.12 -9.11 6.88
CA GLU A 341 31.72 -9.03 6.45
C GLU A 341 31.61 -9.00 4.92
N TRP A 342 32.42 -8.15 4.28
CA TRP A 342 32.40 -7.87 2.84
C TRP A 342 33.80 -7.46 2.35
N TYR A 343 34.31 -8.09 1.29
CA TYR A 343 35.67 -7.81 0.76
C TYR A 343 35.72 -7.40 -0.72
N VAL A 344 34.57 -7.12 -1.34
CA VAL A 344 34.49 -6.70 -2.76
C VAL A 344 34.54 -5.18 -2.82
N CYS A 345 35.67 -4.59 -3.21
CA CYS A 345 35.93 -3.16 -2.99
C CYS A 345 35.65 -2.26 -4.20
N THR A 346 35.63 -2.81 -5.41
CA THR A 346 35.51 -2.03 -6.66
C THR A 346 34.44 -2.60 -7.56
N LYS A 347 33.96 -1.79 -8.51
CA LYS A 347 32.98 -2.19 -9.52
C LYS A 347 33.50 -3.36 -10.37
N ASP A 348 34.79 -3.34 -10.70
CA ASP A 348 35.46 -4.40 -11.45
C ASP A 348 35.54 -5.72 -10.67
N GLU A 349 35.76 -5.66 -9.36
CA GLU A 349 35.71 -6.83 -8.48
C GLU A 349 34.28 -7.35 -8.33
N LEU A 350 33.29 -6.46 -8.19
CA LEU A 350 31.87 -6.83 -8.11
C LEU A 350 31.45 -7.61 -9.35
N GLN A 351 31.84 -7.17 -10.55
CA GLN A 351 31.55 -7.89 -11.79
C GLN A 351 32.12 -9.32 -11.81
N GLN A 352 33.26 -9.54 -11.16
CA GLN A 352 33.96 -10.82 -11.16
C GLN A 352 33.49 -11.77 -10.05
N ILE A 353 33.22 -11.22 -8.87
CA ILE A 353 32.91 -11.98 -7.65
C ILE A 353 31.40 -12.19 -7.52
N ASP A 354 30.62 -11.13 -7.74
CA ASP A 354 29.16 -11.13 -7.63
C ASP A 354 28.49 -10.68 -8.94
N PRO A 355 28.57 -11.50 -10.00
CA PRO A 355 28.00 -11.15 -11.29
C PRO A 355 26.48 -10.99 -11.26
N LEU A 356 25.78 -11.57 -10.28
CA LEU A 356 24.33 -11.41 -10.11
C LEU A 356 24.00 -10.00 -9.61
N ALA A 357 24.70 -9.53 -8.57
CA ALA A 357 24.58 -8.15 -8.12
C ALA A 357 24.99 -7.16 -9.22
N TYR A 358 26.11 -7.40 -9.90
CA TYR A 358 26.54 -6.52 -10.99
C TYR A 358 25.49 -6.43 -12.11
N ASP A 359 24.91 -7.56 -12.52
CA ASP A 359 23.85 -7.59 -13.53
C ASP A 359 22.60 -6.85 -13.06
N LEU A 360 22.20 -7.02 -11.80
CA LEU A 360 21.08 -6.32 -11.18
C LEU A 360 21.26 -4.79 -11.22
N LEU A 361 22.45 -4.31 -10.86
CA LEU A 361 22.69 -2.86 -10.76
C LEU A 361 22.95 -2.17 -12.11
N ASN A 362 23.51 -2.89 -13.10
CA ASN A 362 24.02 -2.23 -14.32
C ASN A 362 23.30 -2.63 -15.62
N ASN A 363 22.60 -3.76 -15.65
CA ASN A 363 22.06 -4.32 -16.90
C ASN A 363 20.52 -4.41 -16.94
N GLN A 364 19.82 -4.00 -15.87
CA GLN A 364 18.36 -4.06 -15.82
C GLN A 364 17.66 -2.78 -16.32
N GLY A 365 18.43 -1.73 -16.66
CA GLY A 365 17.88 -0.46 -17.19
C GLY A 365 17.49 0.57 -16.13
N PHE A 366 17.74 0.30 -14.85
CA PHE A 366 17.57 1.27 -13.77
C PHE A 366 18.66 2.35 -13.79
N LYS A 367 18.29 3.59 -13.46
CA LYS A 367 19.21 4.69 -13.23
C LYS A 367 19.63 4.74 -11.76
N LEU A 368 20.38 3.73 -11.34
CA LEU A 368 20.97 3.73 -10.00
C LEU A 368 22.16 4.71 -9.93
N PRO A 369 22.54 5.17 -8.73
CA PRO A 369 23.73 6.00 -8.55
C PRO A 369 24.96 5.39 -9.22
N THR A 370 25.71 6.20 -9.96
CA THR A 370 26.95 5.79 -10.64
C THR A 370 28.16 6.59 -10.16
N ARG A 371 27.93 7.71 -9.48
CA ARG A 371 28.95 8.57 -8.89
C ARG A 371 28.86 8.52 -7.37
N ILE A 372 30.01 8.59 -6.72
CA ILE A 372 30.12 8.69 -5.26
C ILE A 372 29.65 10.09 -4.83
N PRO A 373 28.61 10.21 -3.98
CA PRO A 373 28.22 11.48 -3.39
C PRO A 373 29.39 12.20 -2.71
N SER A 374 29.48 13.50 -2.92
CA SER A 374 30.53 14.38 -2.39
C SER A 374 30.05 15.28 -1.26
N GLY A 375 28.73 15.36 -1.04
CA GLY A 375 28.11 16.34 -0.15
C GLY A 375 28.10 17.75 -0.75
N SER A 376 28.18 17.88 -2.07
CA SER A 376 28.18 19.17 -2.78
C SER A 376 27.34 19.09 -4.06
N TYR A 377 26.02 18.95 -3.90
CA TYR A 377 25.06 18.98 -5.01
C TYR A 377 24.99 20.41 -5.60
N ARG A 378 25.05 20.53 -6.93
CA ARG A 378 25.11 21.85 -7.60
C ARG A 378 23.89 22.19 -8.43
N GLY A 379 23.05 21.20 -8.76
CA GLY A 379 21.87 21.35 -9.63
C GLY A 379 22.14 22.06 -10.96
N PRO A 380 21.11 22.28 -11.80
CA PRO A 380 21.24 23.10 -12.99
C PRO A 380 21.38 24.58 -12.58
N SER A 381 22.47 25.22 -13.00
CA SER A 381 22.74 26.63 -12.72
C SER A 381 21.63 27.55 -13.29
N GLY A 382 20.86 28.22 -12.42
CA GLY A 382 20.06 29.39 -12.81
C GLY A 382 18.53 29.28 -12.84
N ARG A 383 17.90 28.32 -12.13
CA ARG A 383 16.47 28.41 -11.79
C ARG A 383 16.29 28.54 -10.27
N GLU A 384 15.64 29.62 -9.83
CA GLU A 384 15.13 29.74 -8.46
C GLU A 384 14.19 28.55 -8.19
N THR A 385 14.65 27.58 -7.39
CA THR A 385 13.79 26.54 -6.81
C THR A 385 13.28 27.05 -5.46
N SER A 386 12.37 28.02 -5.50
CA SER A 386 11.31 28.05 -4.49
C SER A 386 10.19 27.17 -5.02
N PRO A 387 9.82 26.05 -4.39
CA PRO A 387 8.51 25.49 -4.58
C PRO A 387 7.54 26.42 -3.83
N THR A 388 7.22 27.57 -4.42
CA THR A 388 5.85 28.02 -4.28
C THR A 388 5.00 26.92 -4.89
N VAL A 389 4.07 26.39 -4.11
CA VAL A 389 2.98 25.54 -4.55
C VAL A 389 2.23 26.27 -5.67
N GLU A 390 2.75 26.17 -6.88
CA GLU A 390 1.96 26.17 -8.10
C GLU A 390 1.79 24.69 -8.43
N GLU A 391 0.53 24.25 -8.34
CA GLU A 391 0.08 22.93 -8.78
C GLU A 391 0.79 22.54 -10.08
N PRO A 392 1.33 21.32 -10.18
CA PRO A 392 1.99 20.90 -11.40
C PRO A 392 0.96 20.98 -12.52
N ALA A 393 1.26 21.81 -13.53
CA ALA A 393 0.56 21.76 -14.79
C ALA A 393 0.75 20.34 -15.34
N GLU A 394 -0.36 19.63 -15.43
CA GLU A 394 -0.53 18.34 -16.07
C GLU A 394 0.22 18.29 -17.40
N GLU A 395 1.21 17.42 -17.49
CA GLU A 395 1.50 16.68 -18.72
C GLU A 395 1.56 15.17 -18.41
N VAL A 396 0.67 14.70 -17.53
CA VAL A 396 -0.11 13.51 -17.92
C VAL A 396 -0.94 13.98 -19.10
N ALA A 397 -1.02 13.22 -20.18
CA ALA A 397 -2.00 13.53 -21.20
C ALA A 397 -3.37 13.62 -20.48
N GLU A 398 -3.88 14.84 -20.24
CA GLU A 398 -5.26 15.07 -19.84
C GLU A 398 -6.09 14.39 -20.93
N GLN A 399 -6.49 13.14 -20.69
CA GLN A 399 -7.71 12.64 -21.29
C GLN A 399 -8.78 13.47 -20.62
N LYS A 400 -9.06 14.65 -21.19
CA LYS A 400 -10.12 15.53 -20.72
C LYS A 400 -11.37 14.69 -20.63
N CYS A 401 -11.77 14.38 -19.40
CA CYS A 401 -13.00 13.71 -19.06
C CYS A 401 -14.18 14.67 -19.33
N GLU A 402 -14.34 15.11 -20.57
CA GLU A 402 -15.48 15.92 -20.99
C GLU A 402 -16.65 14.98 -21.26
N ALA A 403 -17.53 14.82 -20.26
CA ALA A 403 -18.81 14.14 -20.45
C ALA A 403 -19.55 14.71 -21.67
N SER A 404 -20.13 13.83 -22.49
CA SER A 404 -21.02 14.27 -23.57
C SER A 404 -22.11 15.19 -23.00
N SER A 405 -22.36 16.30 -23.70
CA SER A 405 -23.13 17.47 -23.22
C SER A 405 -24.25 17.13 -22.22
N VAL A 406 -24.34 17.90 -21.13
CA VAL A 406 -25.34 17.86 -20.02
C VAL A 406 -26.82 17.76 -20.50
N SER A 407 -27.07 17.98 -21.79
CA SER A 407 -28.34 17.69 -22.44
C SER A 407 -28.16 17.00 -23.79
N ASP A 408 -28.85 15.88 -24.00
CA ASP A 408 -28.96 15.21 -25.31
C ASP A 408 -29.87 16.01 -26.28
N GLU A 409 -29.89 15.69 -27.58
CA GLU A 409 -30.73 16.29 -28.63
C GLU A 409 -32.24 16.31 -28.27
N THR A 410 -32.65 15.45 -27.34
CA THR A 410 -34.01 15.32 -26.80
C THR A 410 -34.34 16.29 -25.65
N GLY A 411 -33.34 17.00 -25.09
CA GLY A 411 -33.49 17.94 -23.98
C GLY A 411 -33.48 17.31 -22.59
N THR A 412 -33.18 16.02 -22.47
CA THR A 412 -33.01 15.29 -21.20
C THR A 412 -31.76 15.80 -20.48
N LYS A 413 -31.86 16.11 -19.19
CA LYS A 413 -30.72 16.54 -18.37
C LYS A 413 -30.06 15.34 -17.70
N PHE A 414 -28.74 15.25 -17.84
CA PHE A 414 -27.91 14.29 -17.12
C PHE A 414 -27.14 15.02 -16.01
N GLN A 415 -26.89 14.32 -14.90
CA GLN A 415 -26.22 14.86 -13.73
C GLN A 415 -25.08 13.94 -13.30
N LYS A 416 -24.13 14.48 -12.54
CA LYS A 416 -23.08 13.67 -11.92
C LYS A 416 -23.69 12.87 -10.77
N GLY A 417 -23.39 11.58 -10.68
CA GLY A 417 -23.68 10.75 -9.51
C GLY A 417 -22.96 11.28 -8.27
N SER A 418 -23.53 11.06 -7.09
CA SER A 418 -22.94 11.52 -5.83
C SER A 418 -21.79 10.60 -5.40
N LYS A 419 -20.72 11.22 -4.89
CA LYS A 419 -19.48 10.57 -4.39
C LYS A 419 -19.62 9.97 -2.98
N GLY A 420 -20.79 9.43 -2.71
CA GLY A 420 -21.31 9.24 -1.38
C GLY A 420 -22.78 8.88 -1.46
N VAL A 421 -23.21 7.89 -0.68
CA VAL A 421 -24.64 7.52 -0.62
C VAL A 421 -25.45 8.49 0.26
N GLY A 422 -24.77 9.41 0.95
CA GLY A 422 -25.36 10.46 1.78
C GLY A 422 -25.56 10.09 3.24
N ASP A 423 -24.80 9.10 3.74
CA ASP A 423 -24.77 8.75 5.14
C ASP A 423 -24.16 9.90 5.98
N PRO A 424 -24.76 10.27 7.12
CA PRO A 424 -24.28 11.40 7.94
C PRO A 424 -23.00 11.11 8.72
N TYR A 425 -22.70 9.83 9.00
CA TYR A 425 -21.52 9.40 9.75
C TYR A 425 -20.33 9.17 8.83
N PHE A 426 -20.57 8.57 7.65
CA PHE A 426 -19.54 8.32 6.64
C PHE A 426 -19.96 8.88 5.28
N PRO A 427 -19.89 10.22 5.11
CA PRO A 427 -20.39 10.88 3.90
C PRO A 427 -19.61 10.53 2.63
N GLY A 428 -18.40 9.96 2.77
CA GLY A 428 -17.55 9.51 1.67
C GLY A 428 -17.66 8.02 1.36
N LEU A 429 -18.50 7.25 2.06
CA LEU A 429 -18.75 5.84 1.74
C LEU A 429 -19.98 5.68 0.84
N GLY A 430 -19.90 4.71 -0.05
CA GLY A 430 -20.95 4.37 -0.98
C GLY A 430 -21.17 5.45 -2.03
N ASN A 431 -22.14 5.22 -2.90
CA ASN A 431 -22.30 5.96 -4.14
C ASN A 431 -23.78 6.09 -4.51
N GLY A 432 -24.14 7.21 -5.13
CA GLY A 432 -25.52 7.50 -5.50
C GLY A 432 -25.75 7.53 -7.01
N GLY A 433 -27.02 7.36 -7.39
CA GLY A 433 -27.48 7.45 -8.77
C GLY A 433 -27.58 6.10 -9.49
N TYR A 434 -27.15 5.00 -8.85
CA TYR A 434 -27.31 3.63 -9.31
C TYR A 434 -27.47 2.66 -8.13
N ASP A 435 -27.84 1.43 -8.45
CA ASP A 435 -28.09 0.30 -7.54
C ASP A 435 -27.41 -0.92 -8.16
N VAL A 436 -26.53 -1.61 -7.43
CA VAL A 436 -25.72 -2.71 -7.97
C VAL A 436 -26.47 -4.04 -7.86
N ASP A 437 -26.60 -4.74 -8.97
CA ASP A 437 -27.18 -6.09 -9.01
C ASP A 437 -26.10 -7.15 -8.71
N HIS A 438 -24.94 -7.08 -9.39
CA HIS A 438 -23.86 -8.06 -9.26
C HIS A 438 -22.46 -7.43 -9.28
N TYR A 439 -21.56 -7.99 -8.48
CA TYR A 439 -20.12 -7.89 -8.63
C TYR A 439 -19.57 -9.20 -9.20
N LEU A 440 -18.92 -9.14 -10.35
CA LEU A 440 -18.16 -10.25 -10.93
C LEU A 440 -16.68 -9.92 -10.80
N ILE A 441 -16.00 -10.60 -9.89
CA ILE A 441 -14.63 -10.30 -9.49
C ILE A 441 -13.74 -11.44 -9.94
N ASP A 442 -12.71 -11.11 -10.71
CA ASP A 442 -11.72 -12.04 -11.27
C ASP A 442 -10.33 -11.47 -10.94
N VAL A 443 -9.72 -11.99 -9.88
CA VAL A 443 -8.47 -11.47 -9.33
C VAL A 443 -7.47 -12.58 -9.10
N THR A 444 -6.20 -12.24 -9.37
CA THR A 444 -5.05 -13.05 -8.98
C THR A 444 -4.34 -12.38 -7.83
N TRP A 445 -4.20 -13.10 -6.72
CA TRP A 445 -3.38 -12.71 -5.59
C TRP A 445 -2.06 -13.47 -5.59
N TYR A 446 -0.98 -12.75 -5.28
CA TYR A 446 0.39 -13.24 -5.24
C TYR A 446 0.89 -13.18 -3.79
N PRO A 447 0.72 -14.24 -2.98
CA PRO A 447 1.00 -14.21 -1.54
C PRO A 447 2.43 -13.76 -1.24
N GLY A 448 3.37 -14.17 -2.08
CA GLY A 448 4.77 -13.83 -1.97
C GLY A 448 5.10 -12.34 -2.09
N SER A 449 4.17 -11.53 -2.58
CA SER A 449 4.35 -10.08 -2.74
C SER A 449 3.27 -9.23 -2.09
N GLY A 450 2.18 -9.85 -1.61
CA GLY A 450 0.96 -9.14 -1.23
C GLY A 450 0.17 -8.58 -2.42
N TYR A 451 0.74 -8.60 -3.64
CA TYR A 451 0.14 -7.98 -4.82
C TYR A 451 -1.15 -8.69 -5.25
N LEU A 452 -2.15 -7.90 -5.61
CA LEU A 452 -3.42 -8.32 -6.18
C LEU A 452 -3.57 -7.62 -7.53
N SER A 453 -4.03 -8.34 -8.54
CA SER A 453 -4.33 -7.77 -9.86
C SER A 453 -5.53 -8.46 -10.47
N GLY A 454 -6.34 -7.74 -11.23
CA GLY A 454 -7.45 -8.35 -11.94
C GLY A 454 -8.52 -7.37 -12.37
N TRP A 455 -9.75 -7.89 -12.38
CA TRP A 455 -10.92 -7.23 -12.92
C TRP A 455 -12.08 -7.32 -11.95
N THR A 456 -12.83 -6.22 -11.86
CA THR A 456 -14.16 -6.21 -11.25
C THR A 456 -15.13 -5.66 -12.27
N THR A 457 -16.18 -6.43 -12.53
CA THR A 457 -17.32 -6.01 -13.35
C THR A 457 -18.51 -5.76 -12.45
N ILE A 458 -19.03 -4.55 -12.50
CA ILE A 458 -20.20 -4.09 -11.76
C ILE A 458 -21.38 -4.09 -12.74
N GLU A 459 -22.35 -4.97 -12.51
CA GLU A 459 -23.65 -4.93 -13.19
C GLU A 459 -24.61 -4.14 -12.32
N ALA A 460 -25.12 -3.02 -12.84
CA ALA A 460 -25.91 -2.09 -12.05
C ALA A 460 -27.02 -1.43 -12.85
N LYS A 461 -27.97 -0.84 -12.14
CA LYS A 461 -29.10 -0.12 -12.70
C LYS A 461 -29.11 1.32 -12.20
N THR A 462 -29.21 2.26 -13.13
CA THR A 462 -29.29 3.68 -12.77
C THR A 462 -30.62 4.02 -12.09
N THR A 463 -30.55 4.78 -11.01
CA THR A 463 -31.69 5.38 -10.31
C THR A 463 -31.91 6.84 -10.72
N GLU A 464 -30.95 7.43 -11.45
CA GLU A 464 -30.97 8.79 -11.97
C GLU A 464 -30.45 8.87 -13.42
N ASN A 465 -30.57 10.03 -14.08
CA ASN A 465 -29.92 10.25 -15.39
C ASN A 465 -28.47 10.67 -15.16
N LEU A 466 -27.51 9.79 -15.41
CA LEU A 466 -26.11 10.00 -15.05
C LEU A 466 -25.23 10.41 -16.24
N SER A 467 -24.43 11.46 -16.03
CA SER A 467 -23.28 11.81 -16.88
C SER A 467 -21.95 11.28 -16.34
N SER A 468 -21.96 10.83 -15.08
CA SER A 468 -20.86 10.15 -14.41
C SER A 468 -21.42 9.39 -13.21
N PHE A 469 -20.74 8.34 -12.79
CA PHE A 469 -20.97 7.65 -11.51
C PHE A 469 -19.62 7.50 -10.79
N ASN A 470 -19.61 7.00 -9.57
CA ASN A 470 -18.35 6.79 -8.86
C ASN A 470 -18.35 5.43 -8.16
N VAL A 471 -17.18 4.97 -7.73
CA VAL A 471 -16.97 3.77 -6.94
C VAL A 471 -15.91 4.05 -5.88
N ASP A 472 -16.08 3.40 -4.74
CA ASP A 472 -15.11 3.31 -3.65
C ASP A 472 -14.02 2.30 -4.03
N LEU A 473 -12.75 2.69 -3.90
CA LEU A 473 -11.59 1.80 -4.04
C LEU A 473 -10.42 2.40 -3.27
N ASN A 474 -9.72 1.62 -2.45
CA ASN A 474 -8.56 2.09 -1.68
C ASN A 474 -7.46 2.66 -2.60
N ALA A 475 -6.79 3.73 -2.14
CA ALA A 475 -5.69 4.42 -2.83
C ALA A 475 -4.52 3.50 -3.22
N ASN A 476 -4.32 2.41 -2.48
CA ASN A 476 -3.28 1.42 -2.78
C ASN A 476 -3.58 0.55 -4.00
N MET A 477 -4.78 0.65 -4.57
CA MET A 477 -5.22 -0.08 -5.76
C MET A 477 -5.31 0.87 -6.95
N ALA A 478 -4.37 0.76 -7.88
CA ALA A 478 -4.33 1.55 -9.10
C ALA A 478 -5.36 1.04 -10.11
N VAL A 479 -6.16 1.94 -10.68
CA VAL A 479 -7.06 1.62 -11.80
C VAL A 479 -6.30 1.81 -13.10
N SER A 480 -6.19 0.75 -13.90
CA SER A 480 -5.47 0.76 -15.17
C SER A 480 -6.39 1.01 -16.36
N GLU A 481 -7.63 0.52 -16.32
CA GLU A 481 -8.64 0.83 -17.34
C GLU A 481 -10.07 0.73 -16.80
N VAL A 482 -10.99 1.47 -17.45
CA VAL A 482 -12.43 1.36 -17.19
C VAL A 482 -13.18 1.28 -18.51
N THR A 483 -14.12 0.35 -18.60
CA THR A 483 -15.09 0.30 -19.70
C THR A 483 -16.50 0.35 -19.15
N VAL A 484 -17.41 1.02 -19.85
CA VAL A 484 -18.84 1.06 -19.54
C VAL A 484 -19.61 0.59 -20.77
N ASN A 485 -20.38 -0.50 -20.62
CA ASN A 485 -21.08 -1.18 -21.71
C ASN A 485 -20.17 -1.58 -22.88
N GLY A 486 -18.91 -1.93 -22.57
CA GLY A 486 -17.88 -2.29 -23.54
C GLY A 486 -17.25 -1.12 -24.31
N GLU A 487 -17.63 0.14 -24.00
CA GLU A 487 -16.96 1.34 -24.50
C GLU A 487 -15.94 1.85 -23.46
N GLU A 488 -14.78 2.32 -23.91
CA GLU A 488 -13.78 2.93 -23.03
C GLU A 488 -14.39 4.14 -22.30
N ALA A 489 -14.18 4.22 -20.99
CA ALA A 489 -14.65 5.33 -20.16
C ALA A 489 -13.45 6.01 -19.49
N CYS A 490 -13.48 7.33 -19.44
CA CYS A 490 -12.47 8.06 -18.69
C CYS A 490 -12.80 8.01 -17.19
N PHE A 491 -11.78 8.11 -16.33
CA PHE A 491 -11.98 8.16 -14.89
C PHE A 491 -11.08 9.19 -14.22
N ILE A 492 -11.52 9.68 -13.06
CA ILE A 492 -10.80 10.63 -12.21
C ILE A 492 -10.74 10.03 -10.82
N ARG A 493 -9.56 10.01 -10.20
CA ARG A 493 -9.35 9.51 -8.84
C ARG A 493 -9.12 10.66 -7.86
N GLU A 494 -9.82 10.63 -6.73
CA GLU A 494 -9.63 11.54 -5.60
C GLU A 494 -9.59 10.72 -4.30
N GLY A 495 -8.39 10.45 -3.77
CA GLY A 495 -8.26 9.61 -2.58
C GLY A 495 -8.75 8.19 -2.84
N ASN A 496 -9.78 7.75 -2.11
CA ASN A 496 -10.41 6.42 -2.26
C ASN A 496 -11.62 6.42 -3.20
N GLU A 497 -11.86 7.53 -3.90
CA GLU A 497 -13.03 7.70 -4.75
C GLU A 497 -12.62 7.72 -6.22
N VAL A 498 -13.27 6.91 -7.06
CA VAL A 498 -13.04 6.83 -8.51
C VAL A 498 -14.30 7.27 -9.25
N THR A 499 -14.30 8.48 -9.80
CA THR A 499 -15.37 9.00 -10.66
C THR A 499 -15.18 8.50 -12.10
N VAL A 500 -16.17 7.77 -12.62
CA VAL A 500 -16.21 7.26 -14.00
C VAL A 500 -17.12 8.13 -14.88
N VAL A 501 -16.59 8.56 -16.03
CA VAL A 501 -17.31 9.32 -17.05
C VAL A 501 -17.50 8.43 -18.28
N PRO A 502 -18.71 7.85 -18.48
CA PRO A 502 -18.97 7.02 -19.64
C PRO A 502 -19.06 7.86 -20.93
N GLU A 503 -18.65 7.28 -22.06
CA GLU A 503 -18.76 7.91 -23.39
C GLU A 503 -20.23 8.27 -23.70
N THR A 504 -21.14 7.36 -23.40
CA THR A 504 -22.58 7.56 -23.51
C THR A 504 -23.21 7.75 -22.13
N ASN A 505 -23.87 8.90 -21.92
CA ASN A 505 -24.61 9.17 -20.68
C ASN A 505 -25.66 8.08 -20.40
N LEU A 506 -25.85 7.72 -19.13
CA LEU A 506 -26.70 6.62 -18.69
C LEU A 506 -28.09 7.14 -18.28
N PRO A 507 -29.17 6.85 -19.02
CA PRO A 507 -30.51 7.31 -18.66
C PRO A 507 -31.04 6.58 -17.43
N VAL A 508 -31.90 7.21 -16.63
CA VAL A 508 -32.53 6.57 -15.47
C VAL A 508 -33.24 5.25 -15.83
N GLY A 509 -32.99 4.22 -15.02
CA GLY A 509 -33.54 2.87 -15.18
C GLY A 509 -32.82 2.02 -16.23
N SER A 510 -31.71 2.48 -16.79
CA SER A 510 -30.85 1.67 -17.65
C SER A 510 -29.99 0.71 -16.83
N GLU A 511 -29.94 -0.54 -17.27
CA GLU A 511 -28.88 -1.48 -16.87
C GLU A 511 -27.57 -1.05 -17.55
N PHE A 512 -26.46 -1.14 -16.83
CA PHE A 512 -25.13 -0.92 -17.36
C PHE A 512 -24.13 -1.88 -16.73
N GLU A 513 -23.08 -2.17 -17.49
CA GLU A 513 -21.93 -2.96 -17.04
C GLU A 513 -20.72 -2.03 -16.98
N ALA A 514 -20.09 -1.90 -15.82
CA ALA A 514 -18.84 -1.16 -15.66
C ALA A 514 -17.72 -2.13 -15.26
N ARG A 515 -16.70 -2.26 -16.11
CA ARG A 515 -15.56 -3.16 -15.88
C ARG A 515 -14.31 -2.36 -15.61
N PHE A 516 -13.67 -2.66 -14.49
CA PHE A 516 -12.46 -2.01 -13.99
C PHE A 516 -11.30 -3.01 -14.05
N GLY A 517 -10.22 -2.62 -14.72
CA GLY A 517 -8.91 -3.25 -14.56
C GLY A 517 -8.14 -2.53 -13.46
N TYR A 518 -7.60 -3.27 -12.50
CA TYR A 518 -6.90 -2.68 -11.37
C TYR A 518 -5.89 -3.64 -10.75
N ASP A 519 -4.92 -3.07 -10.06
CA ASP A 519 -3.85 -3.82 -9.42
C ASP A 519 -3.16 -2.99 -8.32
N GLY A 520 -2.48 -3.65 -7.39
CA GLY A 520 -1.82 -3.00 -6.26
C GLY A 520 -1.60 -3.95 -5.09
N VAL A 521 -1.27 -3.39 -3.93
CA VAL A 521 -1.16 -4.14 -2.67
C VAL A 521 -2.36 -3.76 -1.80
N PRO A 522 -3.36 -4.64 -1.66
CA PRO A 522 -4.49 -4.39 -0.78
C PRO A 522 -4.03 -4.15 0.66
N GLY A 523 -4.73 -3.28 1.39
CA GLY A 523 -4.38 -2.96 2.77
C GLY A 523 -5.58 -2.57 3.60
N LEU A 524 -5.31 -1.93 4.74
CA LEU A 524 -6.35 -1.45 5.63
C LEU A 524 -7.11 -0.29 5.00
N VAL A 525 -8.41 -0.19 5.29
CA VAL A 525 -9.20 1.01 5.00
C VAL A 525 -8.76 2.15 5.92
N PRO A 526 -8.93 3.42 5.52
CA PRO A 526 -8.64 4.55 6.39
C PRO A 526 -9.34 4.44 7.75
N ALA A 527 -8.65 4.85 8.82
CA ALA A 527 -9.15 4.76 10.19
C ALA A 527 -10.50 5.49 10.41
N GLU A 528 -10.79 6.53 9.62
CA GLU A 528 -12.09 7.22 9.66
C GLU A 528 -13.28 6.36 9.21
N TYR A 529 -13.03 5.27 8.48
CA TYR A 529 -14.01 4.26 8.06
C TYR A 529 -13.92 2.97 8.89
N ALA A 530 -13.12 2.95 9.95
CA ALA A 530 -12.94 1.82 10.86
C ALA A 530 -12.91 2.31 12.32
N PRO A 531 -14.08 2.68 12.90
CA PRO A 531 -14.15 3.26 14.24
C PRO A 531 -13.81 2.25 15.36
N VAL A 532 -13.84 0.94 15.08
CA VAL A 532 -13.38 -0.10 16.00
C VAL A 532 -12.42 -1.04 15.27
N GLY A 533 -11.17 -1.05 15.72
CA GLY A 533 -10.09 -1.79 15.06
C GLY A 533 -9.71 -1.19 13.72
N ALA A 534 -8.93 -1.94 12.94
CA ALA A 534 -8.73 -1.62 11.53
C ALA A 534 -9.62 -2.55 10.68
N GLY A 535 -10.23 -2.01 9.63
CA GLY A 535 -10.96 -2.79 8.62
C GLY A 535 -10.10 -2.96 7.36
N GLY A 536 -10.42 -3.93 6.52
CA GLY A 536 -9.78 -4.12 5.22
C GLY A 536 -8.98 -5.41 5.12
N TRP A 537 -7.91 -5.38 4.33
CA TRP A 537 -7.14 -6.55 3.96
C TRP A 537 -5.93 -6.76 4.88
N TYR A 538 -5.84 -7.97 5.44
CA TYR A 538 -4.76 -8.42 6.30
C TYR A 538 -3.95 -9.50 5.58
N HIS A 539 -2.65 -9.26 5.39
CA HIS A 539 -1.68 -10.26 4.96
C HIS A 539 -0.32 -9.97 5.64
N GLU A 540 0.56 -10.96 5.76
CA GLU A 540 1.89 -10.70 6.34
C GLU A 540 2.78 -9.88 5.41
N PRO A 541 3.64 -8.99 5.97
CA PRO A 541 3.57 -8.46 7.33
C PRO A 541 2.47 -7.40 7.45
N PHE A 542 1.85 -7.24 8.62
CA PHE A 542 0.96 -6.10 8.91
C PHE A 542 1.33 -5.42 10.24
N ASP A 543 1.08 -4.11 10.31
CA ASP A 543 1.33 -3.26 11.48
C ASP A 543 -0.01 -2.67 11.96
N LEU A 544 -0.25 -2.70 13.27
CA LEU A 544 -1.46 -2.15 13.91
C LEU A 544 -1.17 -0.93 14.79
N GLY A 545 -0.03 -0.27 14.60
CA GLY A 545 0.37 0.85 15.46
C GLY A 545 0.81 0.32 16.82
N GLY A 546 2.11 0.02 16.96
CA GLY A 546 2.70 -0.53 18.18
C GLY A 546 3.67 -1.69 17.97
N GLY A 547 3.85 -2.13 16.72
CA GLY A 547 4.84 -3.12 16.29
C GLY A 547 4.33 -4.01 15.16
N SER A 548 5.25 -4.65 14.43
CA SER A 548 4.91 -5.69 13.45
C SER A 548 4.27 -6.89 14.15
N TYR A 549 3.09 -7.27 13.68
CA TYR A 549 2.40 -8.49 14.06
C TYR A 549 2.57 -9.53 12.95
N GLN A 550 2.86 -10.76 13.33
CA GLN A 550 2.87 -11.91 12.42
C GLN A 550 1.47 -12.54 12.47
N ILE A 551 0.77 -12.59 11.34
CA ILE A 551 -0.43 -13.40 11.14
C ILE A 551 0.05 -14.70 10.50
N ASP A 552 0.36 -15.69 11.32
CA ASP A 552 1.02 -16.95 10.93
C ASP A 552 0.36 -17.58 9.67
N ASN A 553 0.85 -17.20 8.49
CA ASN A 553 0.47 -17.81 7.22
C ASN A 553 -1.04 -17.76 6.87
N VAL A 554 -1.76 -16.67 7.20
CA VAL A 554 -3.17 -16.47 6.80
C VAL A 554 -3.35 -15.09 6.15
N MET A 555 -4.20 -15.01 5.13
CA MET A 555 -4.76 -13.75 4.63
C MET A 555 -6.25 -13.71 4.94
N PHE A 556 -6.77 -12.56 5.33
CA PHE A 556 -8.21 -12.35 5.45
C PHE A 556 -8.63 -10.89 5.22
N VAL A 557 -9.90 -10.69 4.86
CA VAL A 557 -10.56 -9.38 4.82
C VAL A 557 -11.65 -9.35 5.87
N VAL A 558 -11.63 -8.32 6.72
CA VAL A 558 -12.63 -8.13 7.77
C VAL A 558 -12.79 -6.64 8.08
N GLY A 559 -13.99 -6.22 8.46
CA GLY A 559 -14.23 -4.88 8.97
C GLY A 559 -15.63 -4.38 8.68
N GLU A 560 -16.22 -3.71 9.67
CA GLU A 560 -17.47 -2.96 9.60
C GLU A 560 -17.18 -1.57 10.19
N PRO A 561 -17.60 -0.47 9.55
CA PRO A 561 -18.58 -0.33 8.47
C PRO A 561 -18.06 -0.58 7.04
N SER A 562 -16.74 -0.62 6.83
CA SER A 562 -16.13 -0.75 5.51
C SER A 562 -14.92 -1.68 5.55
N SER A 563 -14.82 -2.50 4.50
CA SER A 563 -13.71 -3.42 4.27
C SER A 563 -13.57 -3.83 2.81
N SER A 564 -14.65 -3.77 2.02
CA SER A 564 -14.61 -4.18 0.61
C SER A 564 -13.82 -3.24 -0.29
N MET A 565 -13.85 -1.93 -0.03
CA MET A 565 -13.03 -0.98 -0.81
C MET A 565 -11.53 -1.27 -0.74
N ALA A 566 -11.06 -2.02 0.25
CA ALA A 566 -9.65 -2.40 0.41
C ALA A 566 -9.08 -3.17 -0.79
N TRP A 567 -9.92 -3.87 -1.55
CA TRP A 567 -9.46 -4.87 -2.52
C TRP A 567 -10.23 -4.91 -3.84
N HIS A 568 -11.39 -4.24 -3.96
CA HIS A 568 -12.07 -4.08 -5.24
C HIS A 568 -12.92 -2.80 -5.34
N PRO A 569 -13.19 -2.30 -6.57
CA PRO A 569 -14.12 -1.20 -6.79
C PRO A 569 -15.55 -1.57 -6.36
N VAL A 570 -16.16 -0.76 -5.52
CA VAL A 570 -17.41 -1.10 -4.84
C VAL A 570 -18.27 0.14 -4.52
N ASN A 571 -19.55 -0.06 -4.22
CA ASN A 571 -20.40 0.95 -3.59
C ASN A 571 -20.50 0.59 -2.09
N ASP A 572 -19.54 1.05 -1.28
CA ASP A 572 -19.23 0.48 0.05
C ASP A 572 -20.20 0.96 1.15
N HIS A 573 -21.48 0.62 1.03
CA HIS A 573 -22.49 0.97 2.05
C HIS A 573 -23.55 -0.13 2.20
N PRO A 574 -24.06 -0.42 3.42
CA PRO A 574 -25.09 -1.45 3.66
C PRO A 574 -26.42 -1.25 2.93
N ARG A 575 -26.61 -0.11 2.27
CA ARG A 575 -27.80 0.18 1.47
C ARG A 575 -27.77 -0.49 0.11
N ASP A 576 -26.59 -0.57 -0.49
CA ASP A 576 -26.39 -1.12 -1.82
C ASP A 576 -25.91 -2.56 -1.67
N ARG A 577 -26.86 -3.50 -1.70
CA ARG A 577 -26.55 -4.92 -1.60
C ARG A 577 -26.55 -5.54 -2.97
N ALA A 578 -25.55 -6.37 -3.22
CA ALA A 578 -25.37 -7.02 -4.50
C ALA A 578 -25.05 -8.50 -4.31
N GLN A 579 -25.25 -9.28 -5.37
CA GLN A 579 -24.70 -10.63 -5.47
C GLN A 579 -23.23 -10.57 -5.84
N PHE A 580 -22.46 -11.56 -5.43
CA PHE A 580 -21.01 -11.64 -5.68
C PHE A 580 -20.68 -12.96 -6.37
N ARG A 581 -19.93 -12.89 -7.45
CA ARG A 581 -19.18 -14.02 -8.00
C ARG A 581 -17.70 -13.71 -7.90
N ILE A 582 -16.99 -14.47 -7.06
CA ILE A 582 -15.58 -14.24 -6.76
C ILE A 582 -14.78 -15.39 -7.36
N GLU A 583 -13.97 -15.07 -8.36
CA GLU A 583 -12.96 -15.92 -8.96
C GLU A 583 -11.60 -15.46 -8.41
N MET A 584 -11.12 -16.20 -7.40
CA MET A 584 -9.85 -15.94 -6.75
C MET A 584 -8.82 -16.94 -7.25
N THR A 585 -7.84 -16.45 -7.99
CA THR A 585 -6.64 -17.19 -8.34
C THR A 585 -5.53 -16.87 -7.34
N VAL A 586 -4.92 -17.88 -6.76
CA VAL A 586 -3.72 -17.73 -5.93
C VAL A 586 -2.53 -18.33 -6.67
N ASP A 587 -1.57 -17.48 -7.04
CA ASP A 587 -0.29 -17.92 -7.59
C ASP A 587 0.78 -17.87 -6.50
N ASN A 588 1.10 -19.04 -5.94
CA ASN A 588 2.04 -19.18 -4.84
C ASN A 588 3.49 -18.88 -5.25
N GLY A 589 3.81 -18.80 -6.55
CA GLY A 589 5.18 -18.54 -7.02
C GLY A 589 6.23 -19.51 -6.44
N ARG A 590 7.48 -19.02 -6.25
CA ARG A 590 8.60 -19.80 -5.67
C ARG A 590 8.46 -20.04 -4.16
N PHE A 591 7.37 -19.57 -3.53
CA PHE A 591 7.14 -19.81 -2.12
C PHE A 591 6.89 -21.31 -1.89
N ASN A 592 7.52 -21.77 -0.81
CA ASN A 592 7.83 -23.15 -0.46
C ASN A 592 6.71 -24.17 -0.81
N ALA A 593 7.09 -25.36 -1.27
CA ALA A 593 6.21 -26.51 -1.54
C ALA A 593 5.51 -27.10 -0.28
N SER A 594 5.29 -26.27 0.75
CA SER A 594 4.59 -26.56 2.00
C SER A 594 3.16 -25.96 2.02
N PHE A 595 2.80 -25.10 1.06
CA PHE A 595 1.47 -24.47 0.92
C PHE A 595 0.44 -25.29 0.11
N VAL A 596 0.70 -26.60 -0.07
CA VAL A 596 0.00 -27.42 -1.09
C VAL A 596 -1.45 -27.78 -0.69
N ASP A 597 -1.85 -27.54 0.56
CA ASP A 597 -3.17 -27.92 1.10
C ASP A 597 -3.94 -26.72 1.70
N TRP A 598 -3.73 -25.50 1.21
CA TRP A 598 -4.48 -24.32 1.68
C TRP A 598 -5.78 -24.14 0.91
N GLU A 599 -6.74 -23.50 1.57
CA GLU A 599 -8.07 -23.22 1.02
C GLU A 599 -8.35 -21.73 1.03
N PHE A 600 -8.97 -21.27 -0.07
CA PHE A 600 -9.65 -19.99 -0.12
C PHE A 600 -11.10 -20.18 0.27
N VAL A 601 -11.53 -19.42 1.28
CA VAL A 601 -12.86 -19.47 1.88
C VAL A 601 -13.50 -18.08 1.76
N THR A 602 -14.75 -18.06 1.32
CA THR A 602 -15.58 -16.86 1.17
C THR A 602 -17.06 -17.23 1.32
N ASN A 603 -17.96 -16.24 1.29
CA ASN A 603 -19.40 -16.48 1.38
C ASN A 603 -19.93 -17.22 0.15
N GLY A 604 -21.09 -17.86 0.31
CA GLY A 604 -21.80 -18.51 -0.80
C GLY A 604 -21.28 -19.91 -1.10
N PHE A 605 -21.40 -20.33 -2.36
CA PHE A 605 -21.16 -21.72 -2.76
C PHE A 605 -19.92 -21.85 -3.64
N LEU A 606 -19.07 -22.84 -3.34
CA LEU A 606 -17.99 -23.24 -4.24
C LEU A 606 -18.56 -23.83 -5.53
N ILE A 607 -18.35 -23.14 -6.65
CA ILE A 607 -18.78 -23.57 -7.98
C ILE A 607 -17.72 -24.47 -8.62
N SER A 608 -16.44 -24.07 -8.52
CA SER A 608 -15.31 -24.84 -9.02
C SER A 608 -14.01 -24.51 -8.31
N LYS A 609 -13.15 -25.51 -8.20
CA LYS A 609 -11.75 -25.38 -7.80
C LYS A 609 -10.89 -26.00 -8.89
N GLU A 610 -9.96 -25.22 -9.44
CA GLU A 610 -9.06 -25.66 -10.50
C GLU A 610 -7.60 -25.50 -10.07
N GLU A 611 -6.83 -26.57 -10.19
CA GLU A 611 -5.39 -26.60 -9.87
C GLU A 611 -4.59 -26.69 -11.18
N THR A 612 -3.68 -25.75 -11.36
CA THR A 612 -2.82 -25.61 -12.53
C THR A 612 -1.39 -25.27 -12.13
N THR A 613 -0.56 -24.92 -13.11
CA THR A 613 0.78 -24.37 -12.86
C THR A 613 1.01 -23.13 -13.71
N ASN A 614 1.72 -22.15 -13.16
CA ASN A 614 2.16 -20.98 -13.92
C ASN A 614 3.30 -21.35 -14.91
N PRO A 615 3.75 -20.43 -15.79
CA PRO A 615 4.80 -20.72 -16.78
C PRO A 615 6.16 -21.16 -16.18
N GLN A 616 6.37 -20.97 -14.88
CA GLN A 616 7.56 -21.37 -14.13
C GLN A 616 7.35 -22.71 -13.38
N ASP A 617 6.27 -23.43 -13.69
CA ASP A 617 5.88 -24.72 -13.09
C ASP A 617 5.52 -24.65 -11.58
N PHE A 618 5.16 -23.47 -11.06
CA PHE A 618 4.67 -23.31 -9.68
C PHE A 618 3.16 -23.55 -9.56
N PRO A 619 2.66 -24.09 -8.42
CA PRO A 619 1.23 -24.34 -8.23
C PRO A 619 0.39 -23.06 -8.24
N VAL A 620 -0.70 -23.11 -9.01
CA VAL A 620 -1.73 -22.06 -9.06
C VAL A 620 -3.08 -22.71 -8.83
N THR A 621 -3.85 -22.17 -7.91
CA THR A 621 -5.21 -22.67 -7.63
C THR A 621 -6.21 -21.55 -7.82
N THR A 622 -7.30 -21.84 -8.53
CA THR A 622 -8.40 -20.90 -8.74
C THR A 622 -9.67 -21.46 -8.13
N TRP A 623 -10.30 -20.67 -7.26
CA TRP A 623 -11.61 -20.97 -6.69
C TRP A 623 -12.64 -20.00 -7.28
N ILE A 624 -13.80 -20.52 -7.65
CA ILE A 624 -14.95 -19.72 -8.06
C ILE A 624 -16.05 -19.94 -7.03
N TYR A 625 -16.42 -18.87 -6.34
CA TYR A 625 -17.55 -18.84 -5.43
C TYR A 625 -18.65 -17.92 -5.97
N GLU A 626 -19.89 -18.23 -5.63
CA GLU A 626 -21.04 -17.40 -6.01
C GLU A 626 -22.06 -17.31 -4.86
N THR A 627 -22.47 -16.09 -4.53
CA THR A 627 -23.55 -15.83 -3.58
C THR A 627 -24.91 -15.84 -4.28
N ARG A 628 -25.88 -16.54 -3.68
CA ARG A 628 -27.26 -16.60 -4.21
C ARG A 628 -28.13 -15.42 -3.80
N TYR A 629 -27.73 -14.72 -2.75
CA TYR A 629 -28.51 -13.66 -2.13
C TYR A 629 -27.67 -12.39 -2.06
N PRO A 630 -28.25 -11.22 -2.37
CA PRO A 630 -27.54 -9.96 -2.21
C PRO A 630 -27.07 -9.73 -0.78
N GLN A 631 -25.85 -9.21 -0.61
CA GLN A 631 -25.25 -8.88 0.68
C GLN A 631 -24.67 -7.47 0.66
N ALA A 632 -24.55 -6.86 1.84
CA ALA A 632 -23.81 -5.60 1.96
C ALA A 632 -22.32 -5.89 1.73
N PRO A 633 -21.55 -4.98 1.12
CA PRO A 633 -20.17 -5.26 0.78
C PRO A 633 -19.31 -5.69 1.97
N TYR A 634 -19.40 -4.99 3.12
CA TYR A 634 -18.61 -5.32 4.32
C TYR A 634 -18.86 -6.74 4.87
N LEU A 635 -19.98 -7.38 4.51
CA LEU A 635 -20.32 -8.74 4.92
C LEU A 635 -19.57 -9.83 4.12
N THR A 636 -18.69 -9.42 3.20
CA THR A 636 -17.89 -10.33 2.38
C THR A 636 -16.69 -10.85 3.15
N VAL A 637 -16.61 -12.17 3.34
CA VAL A 637 -15.40 -12.86 3.80
C VAL A 637 -14.47 -13.05 2.61
N LEU A 638 -13.21 -12.70 2.77
CA LEU A 638 -12.13 -13.34 2.02
C LEU A 638 -11.16 -13.90 3.02
N ALA A 639 -10.79 -15.17 2.88
CA ALA A 639 -9.77 -15.77 3.71
C ALA A 639 -8.99 -16.80 2.91
N TYR A 640 -7.67 -16.82 3.04
CA TYR A 640 -6.80 -17.84 2.46
C TYR A 640 -5.82 -18.33 3.50
N GLY A 641 -5.79 -19.64 3.70
CA GLY A 641 -4.98 -20.22 4.75
C GLY A 641 -5.13 -21.73 4.86
N PRO A 642 -4.48 -22.34 5.86
CA PRO A 642 -4.51 -23.76 6.14
C PRO A 642 -5.81 -24.13 6.89
N PHE A 643 -6.96 -23.92 6.24
CA PHE A 643 -8.24 -24.14 6.89
C PHE A 643 -8.66 -25.61 6.85
N ILE A 644 -9.25 -26.07 7.94
CA ILE A 644 -9.92 -27.37 8.06
C ILE A 644 -11.41 -27.12 7.91
N GLU A 645 -12.03 -27.83 6.98
CA GLU A 645 -13.47 -27.87 6.74
C GLU A 645 -14.14 -28.92 7.66
N SER A 646 -15.34 -28.62 8.17
CA SER A 646 -16.18 -29.59 8.89
C SER A 646 -16.88 -30.54 7.91
N ASP A 647 -17.42 -31.65 8.42
CA ASP A 647 -18.46 -32.38 7.69
C ASP A 647 -19.68 -31.46 7.50
N GLU A 648 -20.38 -31.59 6.37
CA GLU A 648 -21.64 -30.89 6.13
C GLU A 648 -22.75 -31.41 7.05
N GLU A 649 -23.48 -30.51 7.71
CA GLU A 649 -24.67 -30.82 8.51
C GLU A 649 -25.93 -30.22 7.88
N ASP A 650 -26.96 -31.03 7.67
CA ASP A 650 -28.25 -30.58 7.14
C ASP A 650 -29.26 -30.28 8.27
N LEU A 651 -29.58 -29.00 8.47
CA LEU A 651 -30.66 -28.52 9.35
C LEU A 651 -31.96 -28.26 8.57
N GLY A 652 -32.35 -29.22 7.74
CA GLY A 652 -33.56 -29.16 6.93
C GLY A 652 -33.35 -28.43 5.60
N ASP A 653 -33.71 -27.15 5.53
CA ASP A 653 -33.54 -26.32 4.33
C ASP A 653 -32.22 -25.49 4.38
N VAL A 654 -31.41 -25.68 5.44
CA VAL A 654 -30.13 -24.99 5.65
C VAL A 654 -29.02 -26.03 5.75
N THR A 655 -27.95 -25.85 4.98
CA THR A 655 -26.72 -26.64 5.09
C THR A 655 -25.72 -25.87 5.96
N LEU A 656 -25.11 -26.53 6.93
CA LEU A 656 -24.05 -25.99 7.76
C LEU A 656 -22.70 -26.47 7.28
N GLN A 657 -21.75 -25.55 7.17
CA GLN A 657 -20.36 -25.84 6.85
C GLN A 657 -19.43 -24.89 7.61
N HIS A 658 -18.51 -25.43 8.39
CA HIS A 658 -17.65 -24.67 9.27
C HIS A 658 -16.18 -24.81 8.88
N TRP A 659 -15.40 -23.79 9.21
CA TRP A 659 -13.98 -23.69 8.90
C TRP A 659 -13.19 -23.25 10.14
N VAL A 660 -12.01 -23.81 10.34
CA VAL A 660 -11.07 -23.38 11.39
C VAL A 660 -9.64 -23.39 10.88
N ASP A 661 -8.81 -22.46 11.33
CA ASP A 661 -7.36 -22.50 11.07
C ASP A 661 -6.70 -23.73 11.75
N ALA A 662 -5.97 -24.53 10.96
CA ALA A 662 -5.34 -25.77 11.37
C ALA A 662 -4.14 -25.61 12.32
N TYR A 663 -3.42 -24.48 12.28
CA TYR A 663 -2.09 -24.42 12.93
C TYR A 663 -2.11 -24.04 14.40
N SER A 664 -3.25 -23.59 14.91
CA SER A 664 -3.25 -22.82 16.15
C SER A 664 -3.56 -23.63 17.42
N TYR A 665 -4.11 -24.86 17.32
CA TYR A 665 -4.54 -25.64 18.50
C TYR A 665 -4.21 -27.14 18.49
N ASN A 666 -3.76 -27.62 19.65
CA ASN A 666 -3.72 -29.04 20.00
C ASN A 666 -4.95 -29.38 20.85
N PHE A 667 -6.03 -29.84 20.21
CA PHE A 667 -7.34 -30.12 20.82
C PHE A 667 -7.41 -31.40 21.68
N GLU A 668 -6.38 -31.67 22.51
CA GLU A 668 -6.29 -32.82 23.44
C GLU A 668 -6.71 -34.22 22.90
N GLY A 669 -6.74 -34.41 21.57
CA GLY A 669 -7.14 -35.65 20.90
C GLY A 669 -8.57 -35.70 20.33
N SER A 670 -9.33 -34.61 20.34
CA SER A 670 -10.55 -34.41 19.53
C SER A 670 -10.25 -33.52 18.30
N ASP A 671 -11.13 -33.46 17.31
CA ASP A 671 -11.12 -32.38 16.32
C ASP A 671 -11.72 -31.08 16.90
N ALA A 672 -11.52 -29.96 16.20
CA ALA A 672 -11.95 -28.63 16.62
C ALA A 672 -13.48 -28.51 16.75
N PHE A 673 -14.23 -29.16 15.85
CA PHE A 673 -15.68 -29.09 15.79
C PHE A 673 -16.32 -29.83 16.96
N THR A 674 -15.86 -31.07 17.22
CA THR A 674 -16.26 -31.84 18.40
C THR A 674 -15.91 -31.11 19.70
N PHE A 675 -14.75 -30.44 19.75
CA PHE A 675 -14.38 -29.63 20.90
C PHE A 675 -15.38 -28.49 21.15
N LEU A 676 -15.86 -27.84 20.10
CA LEU A 676 -16.82 -26.75 20.20
C LEU A 676 -18.21 -27.24 20.64
N GLU A 677 -18.67 -28.38 20.10
CA GLU A 677 -19.88 -29.06 20.57
C GLU A 677 -19.79 -29.41 22.07
N ASP A 678 -18.64 -29.90 22.54
CA ASP A 678 -18.39 -30.21 23.95
C ASP A 678 -18.41 -28.95 24.85
N LYS A 679 -18.24 -27.75 24.27
CA LYS A 679 -18.42 -26.45 24.95
C LYS A 679 -19.87 -26.01 25.03
N GLY A 680 -20.77 -26.69 24.34
CA GLY A 680 -22.21 -26.41 24.33
C GLY A 680 -22.69 -25.60 23.13
N VAL A 681 -21.84 -25.33 22.14
CA VAL A 681 -22.27 -24.66 20.90
C VAL A 681 -22.97 -25.69 20.01
N ASP A 682 -24.29 -25.58 19.92
CA ASP A 682 -25.15 -26.42 19.08
C ASP A 682 -26.08 -25.52 18.26
N TYR A 683 -25.90 -25.52 16.95
CA TYR A 683 -26.69 -24.67 16.04
C TYR A 683 -28.14 -25.14 15.90
N GLY A 684 -28.46 -26.42 16.11
CA GLY A 684 -29.82 -26.94 15.95
C GLY A 684 -30.85 -26.18 16.80
N PRO A 685 -30.68 -26.10 18.13
CA PRO A 685 -31.52 -25.30 19.02
C PRO A 685 -31.53 -23.80 18.70
N MET A 686 -30.41 -23.24 18.24
CA MET A 686 -30.33 -21.81 17.87
C MET A 686 -31.22 -21.50 16.67
N PHE A 687 -31.10 -22.30 15.60
CA PHE A 687 -31.94 -22.19 14.41
C PHE A 687 -33.43 -22.44 14.73
N GLU A 688 -33.75 -23.44 15.55
CA GLU A 688 -35.13 -23.71 15.98
C GLU A 688 -35.72 -22.50 16.72
N ALA A 689 -35.00 -21.97 17.71
CA ALA A 689 -35.44 -20.82 18.50
C ALA A 689 -35.65 -19.57 17.62
N PHE A 690 -34.68 -19.21 16.79
CA PHE A 690 -34.78 -18.00 15.97
C PHE A 690 -35.80 -18.13 14.84
N THR A 691 -35.93 -19.32 14.24
CA THR A 691 -36.97 -19.56 13.23
C THR A 691 -38.37 -19.40 13.82
N ASP A 692 -38.59 -19.90 15.04
CA ASP A 692 -39.88 -19.75 15.74
C ASP A 692 -40.17 -18.30 16.15
N LEU A 693 -39.14 -17.56 16.58
CA LEU A 693 -39.29 -16.19 17.10
C LEU A 693 -39.38 -15.14 15.98
N PHE A 694 -38.53 -15.25 14.95
CA PHE A 694 -38.32 -14.21 13.94
C PHE A 694 -38.93 -14.55 12.58
N GLY A 695 -39.14 -15.83 12.29
CA GLY A 695 -39.57 -16.32 10.99
C GLY A 695 -38.45 -17.12 10.29
N PRO A 696 -38.70 -17.64 9.07
CA PRO A 696 -37.74 -18.47 8.35
C PRO A 696 -36.34 -17.86 8.27
N TYR A 697 -35.31 -18.69 8.36
CA TYR A 697 -33.95 -18.28 8.07
C TYR A 697 -33.86 -17.77 6.61
N PRO A 698 -33.24 -16.60 6.36
CA PRO A 698 -33.30 -15.95 5.06
C PRO A 698 -32.43 -16.57 3.97
N TYR A 699 -31.50 -17.45 4.33
CA TYR A 699 -30.55 -18.09 3.42
C TYR A 699 -30.68 -19.61 3.42
N ASP A 700 -29.85 -20.30 2.64
CA ASP A 700 -29.83 -21.77 2.51
C ASP A 700 -28.52 -22.41 2.99
N THR A 701 -27.58 -21.60 3.44
CA THR A 701 -26.31 -22.05 4.04
C THR A 701 -25.92 -21.14 5.19
N TYR A 702 -25.25 -21.71 6.19
CA TYR A 702 -24.61 -20.96 7.26
C TYR A 702 -23.34 -21.65 7.72
N GLY A 703 -22.41 -20.89 8.29
CA GLY A 703 -21.14 -21.40 8.73
C GLY A 703 -20.46 -20.45 9.70
N TYR A 704 -19.30 -20.89 10.18
CA TYR A 704 -18.37 -19.98 10.83
C TYR A 704 -16.95 -20.22 10.32
N LEU A 705 -16.11 -19.19 10.36
CA LEU A 705 -14.67 -19.27 10.18
C LEU A 705 -13.98 -18.87 11.49
N GLY A 706 -13.37 -19.84 12.17
CA GLY A 706 -12.57 -19.61 13.38
C GLY A 706 -11.12 -19.29 13.05
N LEU A 707 -10.70 -18.05 13.30
CA LEU A 707 -9.33 -17.55 13.20
C LEU A 707 -8.70 -17.40 14.60
N PHE A 708 -7.39 -17.15 14.64
CA PHE A 708 -6.61 -17.08 15.88
C PHE A 708 -5.71 -15.85 15.96
N GLU A 709 -6.30 -14.72 15.63
CA GLU A 709 -5.65 -13.43 15.46
C GLU A 709 -5.79 -12.54 16.70
N PRO A 710 -4.98 -11.47 16.83
CA PRO A 710 -4.98 -10.63 18.03
C PRO A 710 -6.25 -9.80 18.24
N PHE A 711 -7.24 -9.90 17.34
CA PHE A 711 -8.50 -9.16 17.41
C PHE A 711 -9.52 -9.88 18.29
N ALA A 712 -10.23 -9.12 19.12
CA ALA A 712 -11.16 -9.64 20.12
C ALA A 712 -12.62 -9.38 19.77
N PHE A 713 -12.99 -9.58 18.51
CA PHE A 713 -14.36 -9.48 18.02
C PHE A 713 -14.73 -10.67 17.12
N ALA A 714 -16.03 -10.85 16.89
CA ALA A 714 -16.59 -11.66 15.81
C ALA A 714 -17.39 -10.71 14.89
N LEU A 715 -17.62 -11.13 13.65
CA LEU A 715 -18.37 -10.35 12.68
C LEU A 715 -19.36 -11.26 11.94
N GLU A 716 -20.55 -10.74 11.70
CA GLU A 716 -21.73 -11.46 11.25
C GLU A 716 -21.74 -11.80 9.75
N THR A 717 -20.57 -11.80 9.11
CA THR A 717 -20.41 -11.93 7.65
C THR A 717 -21.37 -12.95 7.04
N GLN A 718 -22.08 -12.55 5.98
CA GLN A 718 -23.33 -13.19 5.58
C GLN A 718 -23.11 -14.66 5.21
N THR A 719 -23.91 -15.58 5.78
CA THR A 719 -23.77 -17.04 5.60
C THR A 719 -22.48 -17.69 6.12
N LEU A 720 -21.50 -16.93 6.61
CA LEU A 720 -20.25 -17.46 7.16
C LEU A 720 -19.66 -16.46 8.16
N SER A 721 -20.07 -16.51 9.43
CA SER A 721 -19.61 -15.55 10.44
C SER A 721 -18.15 -15.80 10.82
N ILE A 722 -17.35 -14.73 10.95
CA ILE A 722 -15.93 -14.83 11.27
C ILE A 722 -15.70 -14.60 12.77
N PHE A 723 -14.90 -15.46 13.39
CA PHE A 723 -14.52 -15.36 14.80
C PHE A 723 -13.03 -15.14 14.85
N MET A 724 -12.59 -13.93 15.26
CA MET A 724 -11.19 -13.55 15.08
C MET A 724 -10.23 -14.27 16.01
N ASN A 725 -10.69 -14.76 17.17
CA ASN A 725 -9.83 -15.48 18.09
C ASN A 725 -10.53 -16.63 18.83
N PHE A 726 -9.75 -17.38 19.60
CA PHE A 726 -10.23 -18.52 20.37
C PHE A 726 -11.28 -18.16 21.43
N ASN A 727 -11.15 -17.01 22.11
CA ASN A 727 -12.12 -16.63 23.13
C ASN A 727 -13.47 -16.27 22.53
N THR A 728 -13.49 -15.57 21.40
CA THR A 728 -14.75 -15.28 20.70
C THR A 728 -15.37 -16.56 20.15
N TRP A 729 -14.52 -17.45 19.61
CA TRP A 729 -14.95 -18.70 18.99
C TRP A 729 -15.54 -19.72 19.98
N VAL A 730 -15.10 -19.80 21.24
CA VAL A 730 -15.60 -20.83 22.17
C VAL A 730 -16.82 -20.43 23.00
N GLU A 731 -17.31 -19.21 22.85
CA GLU A 731 -18.39 -18.66 23.68
C GLU A 731 -19.74 -18.75 22.95
N GLU A 732 -20.64 -19.61 23.44
CA GLU A 732 -21.95 -19.90 22.80
C GLU A 732 -22.78 -18.64 22.54
N TYR A 733 -22.79 -17.68 23.48
CA TYR A 733 -23.61 -16.48 23.31
C TYR A 733 -23.16 -15.61 22.12
N ILE A 734 -21.89 -15.65 21.73
CA ILE A 734 -21.38 -14.93 20.55
C ILE A 734 -21.88 -15.63 19.29
N HIS A 735 -21.87 -16.97 19.25
CA HIS A 735 -22.50 -17.71 18.14
C HIS A 735 -23.98 -17.40 17.96
N VAL A 736 -24.71 -17.28 19.09
CA VAL A 736 -26.11 -16.87 19.11
C VAL A 736 -26.28 -15.43 18.59
N HIS A 737 -25.36 -14.53 18.94
CA HIS A 737 -25.30 -13.15 18.46
C HIS A 737 -25.10 -13.07 16.94
N GLU A 738 -24.04 -13.70 16.42
CA GLU A 738 -23.69 -13.68 15.00
C GLU A 738 -24.76 -14.36 14.12
N LEU A 739 -25.44 -15.38 14.64
CA LEU A 739 -26.55 -16.01 13.93
C LEU A 739 -27.78 -15.09 13.89
N ALA A 740 -28.07 -14.33 14.94
CA ALA A 740 -29.20 -13.41 14.97
C ALA A 740 -29.04 -12.28 13.93
N HIS A 741 -27.81 -11.83 13.70
CA HIS A 741 -27.48 -10.84 12.69
C HIS A 741 -27.84 -11.26 11.26
N GLN A 742 -27.92 -12.56 10.98
CA GLN A 742 -28.39 -13.05 9.68
C GLN A 742 -29.80 -12.54 9.34
N TRP A 743 -30.65 -12.27 10.34
CA TRP A 743 -31.90 -11.52 10.16
C TRP A 743 -31.70 -10.01 10.32
N PHE A 744 -31.01 -9.57 11.38
CA PHE A 744 -30.90 -8.17 11.80
C PHE A 744 -29.48 -7.64 11.59
N GLY A 745 -29.20 -7.08 10.42
CA GLY A 745 -27.87 -6.69 9.99
C GLY A 745 -27.62 -7.10 8.55
N ASN A 746 -27.95 -8.35 8.22
CA ASN A 746 -27.69 -8.90 6.88
C ASN A 746 -28.94 -8.87 5.99
N TYR A 747 -29.99 -9.59 6.40
CA TYR A 747 -31.23 -9.66 5.61
C TYR A 747 -32.01 -8.35 5.65
N ILE A 748 -32.04 -7.71 6.82
CA ILE A 748 -32.52 -6.35 7.02
C ILE A 748 -31.31 -5.50 7.39
N THR A 749 -30.83 -4.67 6.47
CA THR A 749 -29.68 -3.78 6.71
C THR A 749 -30.14 -2.41 7.21
N VAL A 750 -29.22 -1.59 7.70
CA VAL A 750 -29.52 -0.20 8.05
C VAL A 750 -29.51 0.73 6.84
N ASP A 751 -30.42 1.72 6.82
CA ASP A 751 -30.41 2.78 5.80
C ASP A 751 -29.24 3.76 6.02
N ASN A 752 -28.87 4.02 7.27
CA ASN A 752 -27.70 4.82 7.63
C ASN A 752 -27.05 4.23 8.89
N TRP A 753 -25.75 4.41 9.06
CA TRP A 753 -25.00 3.86 10.18
C TRP A 753 -25.45 4.37 11.55
N SER A 754 -26.09 5.56 11.63
CA SER A 754 -26.72 6.02 12.87
C SER A 754 -27.81 5.08 13.41
N GLU A 755 -28.36 4.21 12.57
CA GLU A 755 -29.41 3.24 12.90
C GLU A 755 -28.88 1.91 13.45
N ILE A 756 -27.56 1.78 13.67
CA ILE A 756 -26.84 0.54 14.02
C ILE A 756 -27.42 -0.24 15.21
N TRP A 757 -28.13 0.41 16.14
CA TRP A 757 -28.82 -0.28 17.24
C TRP A 757 -29.88 -1.29 16.75
N LEU A 758 -30.41 -1.13 15.53
CA LEU A 758 -31.33 -2.09 14.91
C LEU A 758 -30.64 -3.42 14.57
N ASN A 759 -29.33 -3.42 14.36
CA ASN A 759 -28.53 -4.63 14.22
C ASN A 759 -28.16 -5.13 15.62
N GLU A 760 -27.35 -4.32 16.31
CA GLU A 760 -26.65 -4.73 17.54
C GLU A 760 -27.58 -4.92 18.73
N GLY A 761 -28.60 -4.07 18.85
CA GLY A 761 -29.60 -4.20 19.90
C GLY A 761 -30.47 -5.44 19.74
N PHE A 762 -30.79 -5.82 18.49
CA PHE A 762 -31.53 -7.04 18.19
C PHE A 762 -30.70 -8.29 18.40
N ALA A 763 -29.45 -8.32 17.92
CA ALA A 763 -28.54 -9.44 18.13
C ALA A 763 -28.28 -9.66 19.63
N THR A 764 -27.95 -8.59 20.37
CA THR A 764 -27.78 -8.65 21.82
C THR A 764 -29.03 -9.14 22.54
N TYR A 765 -30.23 -8.68 22.16
CA TYR A 765 -31.46 -9.15 22.81
C TYR A 765 -31.75 -10.63 22.51
N SER A 766 -31.32 -11.10 21.33
CA SER A 766 -31.51 -12.48 20.89
C SER A 766 -30.73 -13.47 21.74
N GLU A 767 -29.59 -13.09 22.32
CA GLU A 767 -28.87 -13.89 23.34
C GLU A 767 -29.79 -14.29 24.50
N TYR A 768 -30.53 -13.31 25.04
CA TYR A 768 -31.44 -13.52 26.16
C TYR A 768 -32.71 -14.28 25.74
N LEU A 769 -33.19 -14.06 24.52
CA LEU A 769 -34.35 -14.77 23.97
C LEU A 769 -34.04 -16.25 23.70
N TYR A 770 -32.84 -16.55 23.20
CA TYR A 770 -32.36 -17.90 23.01
C TYR A 770 -32.32 -18.64 24.35
N GLU A 771 -31.69 -18.06 25.37
CA GLU A 771 -31.65 -18.62 26.72
C GLU A 771 -33.05 -18.84 27.31
N GLU A 772 -33.98 -17.90 27.11
CA GLU A 772 -35.39 -18.08 27.51
C GLU A 772 -36.05 -19.27 26.80
N ALA A 773 -35.71 -19.52 25.54
CA ALA A 773 -36.26 -20.60 24.74
C ALA A 773 -35.67 -21.97 25.13
N VAL A 774 -34.36 -22.06 25.33
CA VAL A 774 -33.67 -23.35 25.50
C VAL A 774 -33.42 -23.76 26.95
N THR A 775 -33.38 -22.80 27.89
CA THR A 775 -33.06 -23.07 29.31
C THR A 775 -34.32 -23.11 30.18
N PRO A 776 -34.75 -24.29 30.68
CA PRO A 776 -35.96 -24.40 31.48
C PRO A 776 -35.90 -23.58 32.78
N GLY A 777 -36.81 -22.62 32.90
CA GLY A 777 -36.90 -21.76 34.09
C GLY A 777 -35.93 -20.58 34.09
N TYR A 778 -35.32 -20.26 32.94
CA TYR A 778 -34.61 -19.00 32.74
C TYR A 778 -35.51 -17.80 33.05
N ASP A 779 -35.04 -16.89 33.90
CA ASP A 779 -35.75 -15.66 34.25
C ASP A 779 -35.14 -14.50 33.46
N ILE A 780 -35.64 -14.30 32.24
CA ILE A 780 -35.15 -13.25 31.34
C ILE A 780 -35.24 -11.87 31.98
N TYR A 781 -36.30 -11.59 32.73
CA TYR A 781 -36.48 -10.30 33.39
C TYR A 781 -35.41 -10.05 34.45
N TYR A 782 -35.09 -11.07 35.26
CA TYR A 782 -34.00 -10.98 36.22
C TYR A 782 -32.66 -10.68 35.53
N ASN A 783 -32.33 -11.37 34.44
CA ASN A 783 -31.08 -11.16 33.72
C ASN A 783 -31.01 -9.79 33.03
N MET A 784 -32.09 -9.33 32.40
CA MET A 784 -32.17 -7.98 31.84
C MET A 784 -32.08 -6.90 32.93
N ARG A 785 -32.59 -7.18 34.14
CA ARG A 785 -32.40 -6.31 35.30
C ARG A 785 -30.98 -6.29 35.85
N LEU A 786 -30.26 -7.40 35.77
CA LEU A 786 -28.84 -7.44 36.12
C LEU A 786 -28.03 -6.59 35.14
N LEU A 787 -28.32 -6.71 33.84
CA LEU A 787 -27.71 -5.87 32.80
C LEU A 787 -27.96 -4.37 33.08
N ASP A 788 -29.21 -4.00 33.34
CA ASP A 788 -29.64 -2.62 33.64
C ASP A 788 -28.97 -2.02 34.88
N ASN A 789 -28.87 -2.78 35.98
CA ASN A 789 -28.46 -2.25 37.29
C ASN A 789 -26.98 -2.46 37.65
N GLN A 790 -26.32 -3.46 37.08
CA GLN A 790 -24.95 -3.83 37.46
C GLN A 790 -23.95 -3.52 36.37
N VAL A 791 -24.24 -3.93 35.13
CA VAL A 791 -23.33 -3.82 34.00
C VAL A 791 -23.34 -2.40 33.45
N GLY A 792 -24.53 -1.85 33.17
CA GLY A 792 -24.71 -0.52 32.60
C GLY A 792 -24.03 0.62 33.36
N PRO A 793 -24.31 0.82 34.65
CA PRO A 793 -23.72 1.90 35.43
C PRO A 793 -22.21 1.77 35.66
N GLN A 794 -21.64 0.55 35.56
CA GLN A 794 -20.21 0.32 35.80
C GLN A 794 -19.36 0.49 34.54
N LEU A 795 -19.93 0.21 33.36
CA LEU A 795 -19.17 0.16 32.11
C LEU A 795 -19.51 1.29 31.12
N MET A 796 -20.70 1.92 31.21
CA MET A 796 -21.25 2.64 30.03
C MET A 796 -21.80 4.05 30.29
N GLU A 797 -21.97 4.45 31.55
CA GLU A 797 -22.58 5.72 32.00
C GLU A 797 -23.92 6.13 31.32
N TRP A 798 -24.57 5.25 30.55
CA TRP A 798 -25.81 5.46 29.77
C TRP A 798 -25.91 6.81 29.03
N ALA A 799 -24.76 7.44 28.76
CA ALA A 799 -24.67 8.78 28.19
C ALA A 799 -24.78 8.74 26.66
N ILE A 800 -24.28 7.66 26.05
CA ILE A 800 -24.38 7.39 24.62
C ILE A 800 -25.82 6.99 24.29
N LEU A 801 -26.34 7.56 23.21
CA LEU A 801 -27.69 7.39 22.71
C LEU A 801 -27.70 6.30 21.63
N PRO A 802 -28.44 5.19 21.78
CA PRO A 802 -28.43 4.13 20.76
C PRO A 802 -28.97 4.56 19.40
N GLY A 803 -29.94 5.48 19.36
CA GLY A 803 -30.51 5.98 18.10
C GLY A 803 -29.66 7.04 17.40
N ASP A 804 -28.61 7.55 18.06
CA ASP A 804 -27.66 8.52 17.49
C ASP A 804 -26.35 8.47 18.29
N PRO A 805 -25.55 7.40 18.16
CA PRO A 805 -24.37 7.19 18.99
C PRO A 805 -23.20 8.11 18.61
N GLY A 806 -23.13 8.58 17.36
CA GLY A 806 -21.97 9.21 16.73
C GLY A 806 -21.09 8.18 16.00
N PRO A 807 -20.36 8.60 14.96
CA PRO A 807 -19.53 7.70 14.14
C PRO A 807 -18.46 6.97 14.96
N GLU A 808 -17.87 7.61 15.96
CA GLU A 808 -16.86 7.03 16.83
C GLU A 808 -17.41 6.05 17.89
N ASN A 809 -18.73 6.02 18.06
CA ASN A 809 -19.40 5.20 19.09
C ASN A 809 -20.37 4.17 18.49
N LEU A 810 -20.27 3.86 17.18
CA LEU A 810 -21.16 2.91 16.51
C LEU A 810 -21.25 1.57 17.24
N PHE A 811 -20.12 1.10 17.74
CA PHE A 811 -20.02 -0.15 18.49
C PHE A 811 -19.76 0.10 19.99
N ALA A 812 -20.17 1.26 20.50
CA ALA A 812 -20.09 1.50 21.93
C ALA A 812 -21.06 0.55 22.66
N PRO A 813 -20.69 0.01 23.84
CA PRO A 813 -21.54 -0.91 24.60
C PRO A 813 -23.01 -0.46 24.81
N ALA A 814 -23.26 0.87 24.84
CA ALA A 814 -24.62 1.40 24.94
C ALA A 814 -25.50 0.98 23.75
N VAL A 815 -24.97 0.92 22.52
CA VAL A 815 -25.72 0.53 21.32
C VAL A 815 -26.28 -0.89 21.48
N TYR A 816 -25.43 -1.85 21.85
CA TYR A 816 -25.78 -3.24 22.18
C TYR A 816 -26.78 -3.32 23.34
N TYR A 817 -26.34 -2.95 24.53
CA TYR A 817 -27.05 -3.30 25.76
C TYR A 817 -28.26 -2.40 26.01
N ARG A 818 -28.19 -1.09 25.71
CA ARG A 818 -29.36 -0.21 25.81
C ARG A 818 -30.33 -0.48 24.65
N GLY A 819 -29.84 -0.86 23.47
CA GLY A 819 -30.66 -1.38 22.38
C GLY A 819 -31.48 -2.59 22.82
N ALA A 820 -30.82 -3.61 23.38
CA ALA A 820 -31.49 -4.80 23.91
C ALA A 820 -32.49 -4.49 25.04
N LEU A 821 -32.12 -3.60 25.98
CA LEU A 821 -33.04 -3.13 27.02
C LEU A 821 -34.24 -2.39 26.46
N THR A 822 -34.09 -1.65 25.36
CA THR A 822 -35.19 -0.97 24.66
C THR A 822 -36.16 -1.98 24.07
N LEU A 823 -35.67 -3.02 23.40
CA LEU A 823 -36.50 -4.11 22.87
C LEU A 823 -37.20 -4.89 23.99
N HIS A 824 -36.51 -5.16 25.09
CA HIS A 824 -37.13 -5.82 26.24
C HIS A 824 -38.21 -4.95 26.89
N ALA A 825 -37.93 -3.66 27.11
CA ALA A 825 -38.92 -2.72 27.63
C ALA A 825 -40.13 -2.60 26.70
N LEU A 826 -39.91 -2.65 25.39
CA LEU A 826 -40.97 -2.65 24.39
C LEU A 826 -41.83 -3.90 24.53
N ARG A 827 -41.22 -5.09 24.56
CA ARG A 827 -41.91 -6.38 24.80
C ARG A 827 -42.75 -6.33 26.06
N MET A 828 -42.22 -5.79 27.17
CA MET A 828 -42.98 -5.63 28.42
C MET A 828 -44.15 -4.65 28.30
N THR A 829 -44.04 -3.65 27.43
CA THR A 829 -45.05 -2.58 27.27
C THR A 829 -46.22 -3.04 26.41
N ILE A 830 -45.96 -3.74 25.31
CA ILE A 830 -47.00 -4.18 24.35
C ILE A 830 -47.41 -5.64 24.51
N GLY A 831 -46.64 -6.43 25.28
CA GLY A 831 -46.83 -7.85 25.52
C GLY A 831 -46.21 -8.74 24.43
N ASP A 832 -45.87 -9.98 24.81
CA ASP A 832 -45.19 -10.97 23.95
C ASP A 832 -45.86 -11.19 22.60
N ASP A 833 -47.18 -11.41 22.59
CA ASP A 833 -47.92 -11.67 21.36
C ASP A 833 -47.77 -10.53 20.34
N ALA A 834 -47.90 -9.28 20.79
CA ALA A 834 -47.77 -8.12 19.92
C ALA A 834 -46.31 -7.90 19.51
N PHE A 835 -45.36 -8.11 20.42
CA PHE A 835 -43.93 -7.97 20.15
C PHE A 835 -43.45 -8.96 19.08
N PHE A 836 -43.60 -10.27 19.28
CA PHE A 836 -43.14 -11.26 18.30
C PHE A 836 -43.94 -11.23 17.00
N THR A 837 -45.21 -10.80 17.03
CA THR A 837 -45.95 -10.51 15.78
C THR A 837 -45.36 -9.32 15.05
N SER A 838 -44.89 -8.28 15.76
CA SER A 838 -44.22 -7.13 15.15
C SER A 838 -42.86 -7.51 14.58
N VAL A 839 -42.06 -8.32 15.29
CA VAL A 839 -40.75 -8.80 14.82
C VAL A 839 -40.91 -9.63 13.54
N ARG A 840 -41.81 -10.63 13.52
CA ARG A 840 -42.09 -11.40 12.29
C ARG A 840 -42.59 -10.53 11.15
N LYS A 841 -43.49 -9.58 11.45
CA LYS A 841 -43.99 -8.63 10.43
C LYS A 841 -42.86 -7.72 9.90
N TYR A 842 -41.92 -7.33 10.75
CA TYR A 842 -40.78 -6.53 10.37
C TYR A 842 -39.87 -7.30 9.42
N VAL A 843 -39.56 -8.56 9.74
CA VAL A 843 -38.84 -9.48 8.84
C VAL A 843 -39.60 -9.68 7.52
N ASP A 844 -40.90 -9.91 7.55
CA ASP A 844 -41.72 -10.10 6.33
C ASP A 844 -41.79 -8.84 5.45
N ASP A 845 -41.92 -7.65 6.05
CA ASP A 845 -42.11 -6.39 5.33
C ASP A 845 -40.79 -5.83 4.78
N PHE A 846 -39.68 -6.02 5.53
CA PHE A 846 -38.38 -5.40 5.27
C PHE A 846 -37.26 -6.38 4.96
N GLY A 847 -37.54 -7.69 4.93
CA GLY A 847 -36.60 -8.69 4.44
C GLY A 847 -36.08 -8.34 3.06
N GLY A 848 -34.76 -8.31 2.91
CA GLY A 848 -34.13 -7.85 1.68
C GLY A 848 -34.28 -6.34 1.47
N LYS A 849 -34.36 -5.50 2.51
CA LYS A 849 -34.35 -4.02 2.42
C LYS A 849 -33.46 -3.38 3.49
N SER A 850 -33.19 -2.08 3.31
CA SER A 850 -32.57 -1.22 4.31
C SER A 850 -33.64 -0.41 5.05
N VAL A 851 -33.41 -0.16 6.35
CA VAL A 851 -34.44 0.38 7.25
C VAL A 851 -33.92 1.48 8.16
N THR A 852 -34.86 2.30 8.62
CA THR A 852 -34.66 3.30 9.68
C THR A 852 -35.37 2.88 10.96
N THR A 853 -35.03 3.51 12.09
CA THR A 853 -35.78 3.35 13.34
C THR A 853 -37.28 3.64 13.15
N ALA A 854 -37.62 4.62 12.32
CA ALA A 854 -39.02 4.99 12.06
C ALA A 854 -39.82 3.86 11.39
N ASP A 855 -39.18 3.05 10.53
CA ASP A 855 -39.80 1.90 9.88
C ASP A 855 -40.17 0.82 10.90
N PHE A 856 -39.25 0.50 11.82
CA PHE A 856 -39.52 -0.44 12.90
C PHE A 856 -40.64 0.06 13.82
N ILE A 857 -40.60 1.34 14.24
CA ILE A 857 -41.66 1.96 15.06
C ILE A 857 -43.02 1.81 14.36
N GLN A 858 -43.09 2.13 13.06
CA GLN A 858 -44.33 2.01 12.30
C GLN A 858 -44.90 0.58 12.30
N VAL A 859 -44.05 -0.44 12.15
CA VAL A 859 -44.50 -1.84 12.22
C VAL A 859 -45.10 -2.13 13.59
N VAL A 860 -44.38 -1.78 14.65
CA VAL A 860 -44.81 -2.07 16.02
C VAL A 860 -46.10 -1.36 16.38
N GLU A 861 -46.25 -0.08 16.01
CA GLU A 861 -47.50 0.68 16.22
C GLU A 861 -48.66 0.09 15.40
N SER A 862 -48.40 -0.39 14.18
CA SER A 862 -49.44 -1.00 13.34
C SER A 862 -50.01 -2.30 13.91
N VAL A 863 -49.19 -3.06 14.64
CA VAL A 863 -49.57 -4.34 15.26
C VAL A 863 -50.16 -4.12 16.66
N SER A 864 -49.49 -3.31 17.48
CA SER A 864 -49.90 -3.07 18.87
C SER A 864 -51.09 -2.12 18.99
N GLY A 865 -51.27 -1.21 18.04
CA GLY A 865 -52.25 -0.11 18.10
C GLY A 865 -51.93 0.96 19.15
N ALA A 866 -50.73 0.92 19.74
CA ALA A 866 -50.24 1.93 20.68
C ALA A 866 -49.52 3.06 19.93
N ASP A 867 -49.54 4.27 20.51
CA ASP A 867 -48.66 5.38 20.14
C ASP A 867 -47.40 5.26 20.99
N LEU A 868 -46.26 5.02 20.33
CA LEU A 868 -44.99 4.64 20.97
C LEU A 868 -43.89 5.67 20.74
N GLN A 869 -44.19 6.82 20.14
CA GLN A 869 -43.18 7.85 19.87
C GLN A 869 -42.46 8.29 21.15
N ASP A 870 -43.21 8.67 22.20
CA ASP A 870 -42.64 9.10 23.48
C ASP A 870 -41.77 7.99 24.13
N PHE A 871 -42.12 6.71 23.90
CA PHE A 871 -41.35 5.57 24.38
C PHE A 871 -39.99 5.51 23.68
N PHE A 872 -39.98 5.46 22.34
CA PHE A 872 -38.72 5.38 21.58
C PHE A 872 -37.86 6.63 21.73
N ASP A 873 -38.46 7.82 21.77
CA ASP A 873 -37.75 9.08 22.03
C ASP A 873 -36.98 9.01 23.36
N SER A 874 -37.62 8.49 24.41
CA SER A 874 -37.01 8.38 25.73
C SER A 874 -35.92 7.31 25.77
N TRP A 875 -36.14 6.16 25.12
CA TRP A 875 -35.21 5.03 25.17
C TRP A 875 -34.01 5.18 24.25
N LEU A 876 -34.18 5.73 23.05
CA LEU A 876 -33.13 5.82 22.03
C LEU A 876 -32.44 7.18 21.99
N PHE A 877 -33.16 8.27 22.24
CA PHE A 877 -32.67 9.64 22.03
C PHE A 877 -32.64 10.50 23.31
N GLY A 878 -33.12 9.98 24.44
CA GLY A 878 -33.25 10.70 25.70
C GLY A 878 -32.14 10.42 26.70
N THR A 879 -31.82 11.41 27.54
CA THR A 879 -31.09 11.20 28.81
C THR A 879 -31.85 11.83 29.98
N PRO A 880 -31.90 11.18 31.17
CA PRO A 880 -31.34 9.87 31.47
C PRO A 880 -32.13 8.73 30.80
N LYS A 881 -31.48 7.56 30.64
CA LYS A 881 -32.16 6.31 30.22
C LYS A 881 -33.36 6.03 31.15
N PRO A 882 -34.54 5.64 30.64
CA PRO A 882 -35.67 5.23 31.47
C PRO A 882 -35.37 3.98 32.31
N ASP A 883 -36.11 3.80 33.41
CA ASP A 883 -36.14 2.54 34.14
C ASP A 883 -36.87 1.47 33.31
N LEU A 884 -36.39 0.21 33.29
CA LEU A 884 -37.18 -0.85 32.66
C LEU A 884 -38.59 -0.93 33.30
N PRO A 885 -39.63 -1.31 32.53
CA PRO A 885 -40.96 -1.60 33.08
C PRO A 885 -40.93 -2.70 34.17
N CYS A 886 -41.95 -2.73 35.02
CA CYS A 886 -42.02 -3.61 36.20
C CYS A 886 -43.37 -4.36 36.35
N GLU A 887 -44.40 -4.03 35.57
CA GLU A 887 -45.74 -4.58 35.81
C GLU A 887 -45.80 -6.06 35.37
N GLY A 888 -46.17 -6.95 36.30
CA GLY A 888 -46.43 -8.37 36.03
C GLY A 888 -45.35 -9.37 36.46
N TYR A 889 -44.15 -8.92 36.83
CA TYR A 889 -43.05 -9.81 37.25
C TYR A 889 -42.82 -9.82 38.77
N SER A 890 -42.65 -11.02 39.34
CA SER A 890 -42.56 -11.25 40.79
C SER A 890 -41.41 -10.54 41.55
N PRO A 891 -40.26 -10.16 40.94
CA PRO A 891 -39.19 -9.50 41.71
C PRO A 891 -39.50 -8.04 42.08
N CYS A 892 -40.54 -7.43 41.53
CA CYS A 892 -40.90 -6.03 41.79
C CYS A 892 -41.52 -5.80 43.18
N VAL A 893 -41.65 -6.84 44.01
CA VAL A 893 -42.06 -6.76 45.40
C VAL A 893 -40.92 -7.18 46.32
N GLN A 894 -39.90 -6.32 46.46
CA GLN A 894 -39.12 -6.25 47.70
C GLN A 894 -38.40 -4.92 47.89
#